data_AF-A0A957LKI2-F1
#
_entry.id   AF-A0A957LKI2-F1
#
_cell.length_a   1.000
_cell.length_b   1.000
_cell.length_c   1.000
_cell.angle_alpha   90.00
_cell.angle_beta   90.00
_cell.angle_gamma   90.00
#
_symmetry.space_group_name_H-M   'P 1'
#
loop_
_entity.id
_entity.type
_entity.pdbx_description
1 polymer ?
#
loop_
_entity_poly.entity_id
_entity_poly.type
_entity_poly.pdbx_seq_one_letter_code
_entity_poly.pdbx_strand_id
1 'polypeptide(L)'
;MPRPLFDSPYIFGIHEPGGEPHMLAAGKPGWIVFSEVLGHDPADLSGVDYSSYSNQGLGIIVRLNHGYEPDGTIPHSSQYEAFARRVANFVGTSRGARIWIIGNEMNYAAERPGIKIDWSRHTSQRGGPPAEADPTRRGLAVRFNALPDHSRGLRSTRGAIISPGEVITPELYARCYRLCRDAVHRLPGHEDDLVLVGAVAPWNTQTIYPGNPNGDWVQYFHDILTVLGPENCDGFALHAYTHGADPSLLASQARMAPPFQSRHQHFRTYMDFLGAVPAEMRHLPAFVAEAGQVQPWVNQNSGWVQAMYGEIDAWNRQAANQQIRAAVLYRWPVLDRWHIDGKQEVVDDFRRALANDYRWRGASVVAAPAVEAEPAVEPEAPPVPEAAPAAEPASAAAPPVPVASTKARKGRERKAPPVPAYAVEWVSDTFPPRLTAGQTIVVPISVRNIGSMTWSWGGGNPFRLGYRYYRNRKVLPLPPAKDLRTDVPDDVTPGQTVVIQARIALPDEPGNYTLELDLVQEGVTWFKERGATVLTRWLTVEPPQMDTQVARRDAVQLPVRLFTDISARLPRSAAPYARRNMNQVRYMVVSQTGAHPLLSLERIARAHVKRGYPGIAYDFVVDAAGEILKVKEIEDVAQPDQVWSEQGINICLAGIFDSASPPLAQLDAAGRLCAWLAQNLGMTADAIVGLGELIPSDSPGETFYKGPRWKDILARQVRLHLAALSAGAGDSERNAEADRQLLEARERTQTLAQQVDDLTQRDAEMRQKLVRLQAELAEAQRQLEEQPVIGEGGLRLLAVYDRLPRDAQRYRPRAEDAVRHIVIHDTGAPAGTSLEELAAAHRREWPGLLYDFVIDSRGAIRQTQPLDAVPDTPEPYVREAVSIAFAGDFREGGAPAHDQLAAAGRLIGWLLPR
;
A
#
# COMPACT_ATOMS: atom_id res chain seq x y z
N MET A 1 -7.42 38.46 -17.64
CA MET A 1 -8.87 38.18 -17.78
C MET A 1 -9.17 36.92 -16.98
N PRO A 2 -10.35 36.75 -16.35
CA PRO A 2 -10.83 35.41 -16.01
C PRO A 2 -11.06 34.64 -17.32
N ARG A 3 -10.57 33.39 -17.42
CA ARG A 3 -10.78 32.56 -18.63
C ARG A 3 -12.28 32.25 -18.79
N PRO A 4 -12.84 32.24 -20.01
CA PRO A 4 -14.16 31.68 -20.29
C PRO A 4 -14.12 30.15 -20.31
N LEU A 5 -13.63 29.55 -19.23
CA LEU A 5 -13.73 28.11 -19.00
C LEU A 5 -15.15 27.77 -18.55
N PHE A 6 -15.67 26.64 -19.02
CA PHE A 6 -16.88 26.00 -18.48
C PHE A 6 -16.58 25.31 -17.14
N ASP A 7 -15.85 25.99 -16.25
CA ASP A 7 -15.44 25.46 -14.95
C ASP A 7 -16.68 25.39 -14.04
N SER A 8 -17.13 24.18 -13.70
CA SER A 8 -18.17 24.03 -12.69
C SER A 8 -17.64 24.47 -11.32
N PRO A 9 -18.37 25.30 -10.55
CA PRO A 9 -17.98 25.65 -9.18
C PRO A 9 -18.21 24.50 -8.18
N TYR A 10 -18.90 23.43 -8.60
CA TYR A 10 -19.23 22.28 -7.78
C TYR A 10 -18.18 21.18 -7.95
N ILE A 11 -17.98 20.35 -6.92
CA ILE A 11 -17.06 19.20 -7.01
C ILE A 11 -17.70 17.94 -7.62
N PHE A 12 -19.03 17.92 -7.84
CA PHE A 12 -19.76 16.76 -8.35
C PHE A 12 -19.29 16.37 -9.75
N GLY A 13 -19.04 15.08 -10.00
CA GLY A 13 -18.67 14.61 -11.34
C GLY A 13 -18.99 13.15 -11.61
N ILE A 14 -19.07 12.81 -12.90
CA ILE A 14 -19.36 11.44 -13.38
C ILE A 14 -18.40 11.04 -14.51
N HIS A 15 -18.04 9.76 -14.56
CA HIS A 15 -17.20 9.20 -15.60
C HIS A 15 -18.06 8.58 -16.73
N GLU A 16 -17.88 9.10 -17.95
CA GLU A 16 -18.80 9.02 -19.10
C GLU A 16 -20.21 9.60 -18.81
N PRO A 17 -20.96 10.06 -19.83
CA PRO A 17 -22.29 10.66 -19.64
C PRO A 17 -23.41 9.65 -19.32
N GLY A 18 -24.57 10.18 -18.94
CA GLY A 18 -25.80 9.48 -18.56
C GLY A 18 -26.33 9.86 -17.17
N GLY A 19 -25.50 10.49 -16.33
CA GLY A 19 -25.85 10.90 -14.96
C GLY A 19 -26.07 12.40 -14.78
N GLU A 20 -25.69 13.20 -15.77
CA GLU A 20 -25.84 14.66 -15.76
C GLU A 20 -27.28 15.16 -15.61
N PRO A 21 -28.36 14.45 -16.02
CA PRO A 21 -29.73 14.89 -15.72
C PRO A 21 -30.00 15.05 -14.22
N HIS A 22 -29.30 14.31 -13.35
CA HIS A 22 -29.43 14.45 -11.90
C HIS A 22 -28.66 15.66 -11.36
N MET A 23 -27.48 15.95 -11.90
CA MET A 23 -26.72 17.18 -11.60
C MET A 23 -27.48 18.44 -12.03
N LEU A 24 -28.05 18.41 -13.23
CA LEU A 24 -28.86 19.50 -13.80
C LEU A 24 -30.18 19.69 -13.04
N ALA A 25 -30.91 18.62 -12.74
CA ALA A 25 -32.15 18.70 -11.95
C ALA A 25 -31.93 19.21 -10.51
N ALA A 26 -30.74 19.00 -9.94
CA ALA A 26 -30.35 19.57 -8.65
C ALA A 26 -29.92 21.06 -8.71
N GLY A 27 -29.88 21.68 -9.91
CA GLY A 27 -29.36 23.04 -10.12
C GLY A 27 -27.84 23.14 -9.96
N LYS A 28 -27.13 22.01 -10.05
CA LYS A 28 -25.70 21.87 -9.73
C LYS A 28 -24.96 21.19 -10.89
N PRO A 29 -24.85 21.84 -12.06
CA PRO A 29 -24.11 21.27 -13.19
C PRO A 29 -22.66 21.02 -12.77
N GLY A 30 -22.29 19.76 -12.67
CA GLY A 30 -20.96 19.30 -12.26
C GLY A 30 -20.03 19.06 -13.44
N TRP A 31 -19.18 18.04 -13.32
CA TRP A 31 -18.18 17.65 -14.30
C TRP A 31 -18.51 16.32 -15.00
N ILE A 32 -18.10 16.16 -16.25
CA ILE A 32 -18.09 14.88 -16.96
C ILE A 32 -16.67 14.59 -17.45
N VAL A 33 -16.17 13.37 -17.18
CA VAL A 33 -14.93 12.85 -17.76
C VAL A 33 -15.26 11.90 -18.92
N PHE A 34 -14.81 12.24 -20.13
CA PHE A 34 -14.88 11.40 -21.33
C PHE A 34 -13.57 10.64 -21.54
N SER A 35 -13.59 9.42 -22.09
CA SER A 35 -12.36 8.63 -22.38
C SER A 35 -12.23 8.22 -23.85
N GLU A 36 -11.50 9.06 -24.60
CA GLU A 36 -11.27 8.94 -26.04
C GLU A 36 -10.06 8.05 -26.36
N VAL A 37 -10.08 7.48 -27.57
CA VAL A 37 -8.98 6.69 -28.15
C VAL A 37 -8.63 7.28 -29.52
N LEU A 38 -7.39 7.71 -29.68
CA LEU A 38 -6.95 8.57 -30.78
C LEU A 38 -6.11 7.86 -31.84
N GLY A 39 -5.45 6.75 -31.50
CA GLY A 39 -4.28 6.29 -32.24
C GLY A 39 -3.17 7.36 -32.24
N HIS A 40 -2.28 7.32 -33.24
CA HIS A 40 -1.18 8.28 -33.40
C HIS A 40 -1.04 8.83 -34.82
N ASP A 41 -2.05 8.64 -35.68
CA ASP A 41 -2.00 9.10 -37.08
C ASP A 41 -2.05 10.63 -37.16
N PRO A 42 -1.00 11.33 -37.63
CA PRO A 42 -1.00 12.78 -37.74
C PRO A 42 -1.87 13.31 -38.89
N ALA A 43 -2.43 12.43 -39.75
CA ALA A 43 -3.36 12.79 -40.82
C ALA A 43 -4.84 12.67 -40.41
N ASP A 44 -5.17 12.04 -39.28
CA ASP A 44 -6.52 12.01 -38.75
C ASP A 44 -6.88 13.37 -38.12
N LEU A 45 -7.90 14.01 -38.70
CA LEU A 45 -8.42 15.33 -38.33
C LEU A 45 -9.73 15.26 -37.53
N SER A 46 -10.20 14.07 -37.18
CA SER A 46 -11.46 13.89 -36.45
C SER A 46 -11.37 14.35 -34.99
N GLY A 47 -12.49 14.89 -34.50
CA GLY A 47 -12.70 15.35 -33.12
C GLY A 47 -14.19 15.25 -32.76
N VAL A 48 -14.52 15.52 -31.50
CA VAL A 48 -15.87 15.34 -30.92
C VAL A 48 -16.46 16.68 -30.46
N ASP A 49 -17.76 16.86 -30.66
CA ASP A 49 -18.50 18.05 -30.19
C ASP A 49 -19.22 17.75 -28.86
N TYR A 50 -18.64 18.25 -27.76
CA TYR A 50 -19.19 18.14 -26.40
C TYR A 50 -20.11 19.31 -26.04
N SER A 51 -20.41 20.22 -26.97
CA SER A 51 -21.17 21.45 -26.69
C SER A 51 -22.61 21.17 -26.24
N SER A 52 -23.16 19.98 -26.53
CA SER A 52 -24.42 19.50 -25.97
C SER A 52 -24.42 19.47 -24.43
N TYR A 53 -23.26 19.27 -23.81
CA TYR A 53 -23.09 19.22 -22.36
C TYR A 53 -22.64 20.57 -21.78
N SER A 54 -21.60 21.19 -22.34
CA SER A 54 -21.07 22.46 -21.81
C SER A 54 -21.99 23.67 -22.02
N ASN A 55 -22.86 23.67 -23.03
CA ASN A 55 -23.93 24.68 -23.13
C ASN A 55 -24.97 24.57 -22.00
N GLN A 56 -25.00 23.45 -21.25
CA GLN A 56 -25.81 23.27 -20.04
C GLN A 56 -25.03 23.65 -18.75
N GLY A 57 -23.84 24.26 -18.88
CA GLY A 57 -22.98 24.66 -17.77
C GLY A 57 -22.13 23.54 -17.17
N LEU A 58 -22.11 22.36 -17.78
CA LEU A 58 -21.32 21.21 -17.32
C LEU A 58 -19.84 21.36 -17.69
N GLY A 59 -18.95 21.08 -16.76
CA GLY A 59 -17.51 21.11 -16.98
C GLY A 59 -17.02 19.85 -17.68
N ILE A 60 -16.36 20.00 -18.83
CA ILE A 60 -15.96 18.89 -19.69
C ILE A 60 -14.46 18.64 -19.59
N ILE A 61 -14.11 17.44 -19.13
CA ILE A 61 -12.76 16.93 -19.05
C ILE A 61 -12.65 15.75 -20.02
N VAL A 62 -11.67 15.75 -20.90
CA VAL A 62 -11.50 14.69 -21.91
C VAL A 62 -10.15 14.02 -21.74
N ARG A 63 -10.15 12.71 -21.50
CA ARG A 63 -8.96 11.89 -21.39
C ARG A 63 -8.57 11.34 -22.76
N LEU A 64 -7.42 11.79 -23.24
CA LEU A 64 -6.88 11.54 -24.56
C LEU A 64 -5.87 10.38 -24.48
N ASN A 65 -6.32 9.17 -24.81
CA ASN A 65 -5.46 7.99 -24.88
C ASN A 65 -5.05 7.68 -26.31
N HIS A 66 -3.83 7.17 -26.48
CA HIS A 66 -3.39 6.54 -27.73
C HIS A 66 -4.20 5.26 -28.01
N GLY A 67 -4.29 4.38 -27.01
CA GLY A 67 -4.96 3.09 -27.05
C GLY A 67 -5.08 2.47 -25.65
N TYR A 68 -5.23 1.14 -25.60
CA TYR A 68 -5.17 0.30 -24.41
C TYR A 68 -4.35 -0.96 -24.74
N GLU A 69 -4.25 -1.97 -23.87
CA GLU A 69 -3.52 -3.23 -24.13
C GLU A 69 -3.83 -3.82 -25.54
N PRO A 70 -2.85 -3.95 -26.47
CA PRO A 70 -1.40 -3.88 -26.29
C PRO A 70 -0.73 -2.55 -26.70
N ASP A 71 -1.49 -1.60 -27.24
CA ASP A 71 -1.02 -0.36 -27.86
C ASP A 71 -0.66 0.75 -26.85
N GLY A 72 -1.21 0.67 -25.64
CA GLY A 72 -0.90 1.55 -24.51
C GLY A 72 -1.55 2.94 -24.56
N THR A 73 -1.70 3.56 -23.39
CA THR A 73 -2.44 4.83 -23.21
C THR A 73 -1.66 6.04 -23.72
N ILE A 74 -0.35 5.91 -23.85
CA ILE A 74 0.52 6.66 -24.75
C ILE A 74 1.25 5.66 -25.68
N PRO A 75 1.68 6.05 -26.89
CA PRO A 75 2.33 5.11 -27.80
C PRO A 75 3.77 4.82 -27.36
N HIS A 76 4.46 3.95 -28.12
CA HIS A 76 5.90 3.81 -28.02
C HIS A 76 6.61 5.17 -28.25
N SER A 77 7.70 5.44 -27.53
CA SER A 77 8.35 6.76 -27.47
C SER A 77 8.90 7.28 -28.80
N SER A 78 9.02 6.42 -29.81
CA SER A 78 9.32 6.77 -31.20
C SER A 78 8.15 7.39 -31.98
N GLN A 79 6.94 7.46 -31.39
CA GLN A 79 5.72 8.00 -32.00
C GLN A 79 5.13 9.21 -31.25
N TYR A 80 5.79 9.73 -30.20
CA TYR A 80 5.27 10.88 -29.44
C TYR A 80 5.05 12.12 -30.33
N GLU A 81 5.94 12.39 -31.29
CA GLU A 81 5.78 13.47 -32.28
C GLU A 81 4.64 13.25 -33.29
N ALA A 82 4.13 12.02 -33.43
CA ALA A 82 2.96 11.71 -34.26
C ALA A 82 1.67 11.83 -33.43
N PHE A 83 1.66 11.23 -32.23
CA PHE A 83 0.58 11.32 -31.25
C PHE A 83 0.29 12.77 -30.81
N ALA A 84 1.31 13.59 -30.55
CA ALA A 84 1.13 15.01 -30.23
C ALA A 84 0.45 15.80 -31.35
N ARG A 85 0.69 15.44 -32.62
CA ARG A 85 -0.04 16.00 -33.77
C ARG A 85 -1.48 15.48 -33.82
N ARG A 86 -1.71 14.18 -33.62
CA ARG A 86 -3.06 13.61 -33.52
C ARG A 86 -3.91 14.26 -32.41
N VAL A 87 -3.29 14.51 -31.25
CA VAL A 87 -3.89 15.23 -30.10
C VAL A 87 -4.26 16.66 -30.49
N ALA A 88 -3.34 17.42 -31.10
CA ALA A 88 -3.65 18.77 -31.55
C ALA A 88 -4.75 18.80 -32.64
N ASN A 89 -4.73 17.86 -33.59
CA ASN A 89 -5.81 17.70 -34.57
C ASN A 89 -7.17 17.43 -33.91
N PHE A 90 -7.20 16.57 -32.87
CA PHE A 90 -8.42 16.29 -32.12
C PHE A 90 -8.94 17.55 -31.42
N VAL A 91 -8.08 18.20 -30.64
CA VAL A 91 -8.43 19.38 -29.84
C VAL A 91 -8.91 20.55 -30.71
N GLY A 92 -8.23 20.82 -31.84
CA GLY A 92 -8.60 21.90 -32.76
C GLY A 92 -9.86 21.64 -33.60
N THR A 93 -10.27 20.38 -33.76
CA THR A 93 -11.57 20.02 -34.38
C THR A 93 -12.69 19.94 -33.33
N SER A 94 -12.36 19.54 -32.09
CA SER A 94 -13.31 19.38 -31.00
C SER A 94 -13.94 20.69 -30.52
N ARG A 95 -15.10 20.58 -29.88
CA ARG A 95 -15.88 21.72 -29.39
C ARG A 95 -16.46 21.44 -28.01
N GLY A 96 -16.70 22.51 -27.24
CA GLY A 96 -17.33 22.41 -25.92
C GLY A 96 -16.46 21.80 -24.81
N ALA A 97 -15.18 21.55 -25.05
CA ALA A 97 -14.21 21.07 -24.07
C ALA A 97 -12.96 21.96 -24.04
N ARG A 98 -12.30 22.03 -22.87
CA ARG A 98 -11.16 22.92 -22.58
C ARG A 98 -10.10 22.30 -21.64
N ILE A 99 -10.31 21.05 -21.23
CA ILE A 99 -9.48 20.36 -20.24
C ILE A 99 -9.16 18.96 -20.77
N TRP A 100 -7.87 18.66 -20.93
CA TRP A 100 -7.36 17.53 -21.69
C TRP A 100 -6.37 16.71 -20.87
N ILE A 101 -6.72 15.49 -20.46
CA ILE A 101 -5.81 14.60 -19.72
C ILE A 101 -4.99 13.77 -20.72
N ILE A 102 -3.66 13.83 -20.68
CA ILE A 102 -2.79 13.09 -21.63
C ILE A 102 -2.45 11.70 -21.08
N GLY A 103 -3.01 10.66 -21.68
CA GLY A 103 -2.82 9.27 -21.28
C GLY A 103 -3.47 8.90 -19.95
N ASN A 104 -3.19 7.67 -19.49
CA ASN A 104 -3.79 7.10 -18.29
C ASN A 104 -2.86 6.07 -17.63
N GLU A 105 -2.72 6.13 -16.31
CA GLU A 105 -2.14 5.07 -15.47
C GLU A 105 -0.81 4.50 -15.96
N MET A 106 0.07 5.36 -16.44
CA MET A 106 1.31 5.03 -17.15
C MET A 106 2.31 4.18 -16.33
N ASN A 107 2.15 4.13 -15.00
CA ASN A 107 2.92 3.24 -14.13
C ASN A 107 2.41 1.78 -14.11
N TYR A 108 1.18 1.51 -14.54
CA TYR A 108 0.61 0.16 -14.64
C TYR A 108 1.06 -0.52 -15.93
N ALA A 109 1.54 -1.76 -15.85
CA ALA A 109 2.11 -2.42 -17.03
C ALA A 109 1.08 -2.70 -18.14
N ALA A 110 -0.20 -2.90 -17.82
CA ALA A 110 -1.24 -3.15 -18.82
C ALA A 110 -1.49 -1.95 -19.75
N GLU A 111 -1.15 -0.74 -19.32
CA GLU A 111 -1.35 0.53 -20.05
C GLU A 111 -0.13 0.93 -20.89
N ARG A 112 0.92 0.10 -20.93
CA ARG A 112 2.16 0.36 -21.67
C ARG A 112 2.08 -0.04 -23.14
N PRO A 113 2.73 0.70 -24.06
CA PRO A 113 2.82 0.32 -25.45
C PRO A 113 3.70 -0.94 -25.62
N GLY A 114 3.24 -1.90 -26.44
CA GLY A 114 3.93 -3.15 -26.73
C GLY A 114 3.86 -4.20 -25.61
N ILE A 115 3.03 -4.00 -24.60
CA ILE A 115 2.75 -4.99 -23.55
C ILE A 115 2.13 -6.27 -24.16
N LYS A 116 2.46 -7.44 -23.60
CA LYS A 116 1.78 -8.71 -23.93
C LYS A 116 1.52 -9.49 -22.65
N ILE A 117 0.25 -9.79 -22.36
CA ILE A 117 -0.17 -10.47 -21.13
C ILE A 117 -0.86 -11.80 -21.49
N ASP A 118 -0.37 -12.90 -20.92
CA ASP A 118 -1.03 -14.20 -20.95
C ASP A 118 -2.10 -14.27 -19.85
N TRP A 119 -3.28 -13.71 -20.16
CA TRP A 119 -4.42 -13.68 -19.25
C TRP A 119 -4.89 -15.07 -18.78
N SER A 120 -4.47 -16.17 -19.43
CA SER A 120 -4.78 -17.53 -18.97
C SER A 120 -4.01 -17.95 -17.71
N ARG A 121 -2.88 -17.29 -17.42
CA ARG A 121 -2.08 -17.55 -16.21
C ARG A 121 -2.62 -16.87 -14.96
N HIS A 122 -3.41 -15.82 -15.15
CA HIS A 122 -3.81 -14.87 -14.12
C HIS A 122 -4.84 -15.42 -13.11
N THR A 123 -4.80 -15.00 -11.84
CA THR A 123 -5.72 -15.51 -10.79
C THR A 123 -7.20 -15.20 -11.04
N SER A 124 -7.49 -14.22 -11.90
CA SER A 124 -8.85 -13.80 -12.24
C SER A 124 -9.54 -14.83 -13.12
N GLN A 125 -10.26 -15.77 -12.51
CA GLN A 125 -11.26 -16.58 -13.22
C GLN A 125 -12.29 -15.64 -13.84
N ARG A 126 -12.21 -15.45 -15.17
CA ARG A 126 -13.27 -14.78 -15.93
C ARG A 126 -14.45 -15.75 -16.02
N GLY A 127 -15.53 -15.46 -15.30
CA GLY A 127 -16.84 -16.02 -15.60
C GLY A 127 -17.37 -15.35 -16.87
N GLY A 128 -17.75 -16.15 -17.86
CA GLY A 128 -18.19 -15.66 -19.17
C GLY A 128 -17.07 -15.28 -20.14
N PRO A 129 -17.39 -15.03 -21.42
CA PRO A 129 -16.44 -14.58 -22.43
C PRO A 129 -15.74 -13.26 -22.06
N PRO A 130 -14.47 -13.05 -22.47
CA PRO A 130 -13.77 -11.80 -22.23
C PRO A 130 -14.49 -10.52 -22.71
N ALA A 131 -15.38 -10.64 -23.70
CA ALA A 131 -16.14 -9.55 -24.28
C ALA A 131 -17.40 -9.14 -23.50
N GLU A 132 -17.87 -9.92 -22.51
CA GLU A 132 -19.14 -9.64 -21.83
C GLU A 132 -18.97 -8.90 -20.49
N ALA A 133 -17.85 -9.12 -19.77
CA ALA A 133 -17.62 -8.54 -18.45
C ALA A 133 -16.79 -7.24 -18.45
N ASP A 134 -15.93 -7.07 -19.47
CA ASP A 134 -15.05 -5.91 -19.68
C ASP A 134 -14.55 -5.92 -21.15
N PRO A 135 -15.42 -5.62 -22.13
CA PRO A 135 -15.07 -5.66 -23.56
C PRO A 135 -13.91 -4.73 -23.95
N THR A 136 -13.69 -3.66 -23.18
CA THR A 136 -12.69 -2.62 -23.48
C THR A 136 -11.38 -2.79 -22.69
N ARG A 137 -11.30 -3.79 -21.80
CA ARG A 137 -10.19 -4.02 -20.84
C ARG A 137 -9.92 -2.85 -19.88
N ARG A 138 -10.87 -1.91 -19.76
CA ARG A 138 -10.79 -0.73 -18.87
C ARG A 138 -11.08 -1.10 -17.40
N GLY A 139 -11.71 -2.25 -17.16
CA GLY A 139 -12.19 -2.74 -15.85
C GLY A 139 -11.32 -3.83 -15.22
N LEU A 140 -10.02 -3.63 -15.11
CA LEU A 140 -9.13 -4.63 -14.51
C LEU A 140 -9.16 -4.60 -12.97
N ALA A 141 -9.75 -5.63 -12.35
CA ALA A 141 -9.81 -5.78 -10.88
C ALA A 141 -8.44 -5.75 -10.17
N VAL A 142 -7.37 -6.04 -10.91
CA VAL A 142 -5.97 -6.09 -10.44
C VAL A 142 -5.28 -4.73 -10.37
N ARG A 143 -5.89 -3.69 -10.96
CA ARG A 143 -5.44 -2.29 -10.99
C ARG A 143 -5.01 -1.78 -9.61
N PHE A 144 -5.66 -2.26 -8.56
CA PHE A 144 -5.55 -1.80 -7.18
C PHE A 144 -4.65 -2.67 -6.27
N ASN A 145 -3.99 -3.71 -6.81
CA ASN A 145 -3.20 -4.66 -6.00
C ASN A 145 -1.74 -4.18 -5.77
N ALA A 146 -1.51 -3.34 -4.76
CA ALA A 146 -0.15 -3.13 -4.20
C ALA A 146 0.37 -4.33 -3.40
N LEU A 147 -0.54 -5.08 -2.77
CA LEU A 147 -0.15 -6.19 -1.90
C LEU A 147 0.65 -7.22 -2.73
N PRO A 148 1.85 -7.61 -2.28
CA PRO A 148 2.61 -8.64 -2.98
C PRO A 148 1.77 -9.91 -3.09
N ASP A 149 1.59 -10.42 -4.32
CA ASP A 149 1.02 -11.73 -4.53
C ASP A 149 2.02 -12.77 -3.99
N HIS A 150 1.83 -13.15 -2.73
CA HIS A 150 2.63 -14.16 -2.05
C HIS A 150 2.36 -15.59 -2.59
N SER A 151 1.48 -15.77 -3.59
CA SER A 151 1.32 -17.06 -4.24
C SER A 151 2.58 -17.42 -5.03
N ARG A 152 3.11 -18.63 -4.80
CA ARG A 152 4.27 -19.18 -5.52
C ARG A 152 3.91 -19.68 -6.92
N GLY A 153 3.01 -18.98 -7.61
CA GLY A 153 2.46 -19.36 -8.91
C GLY A 153 2.45 -18.20 -9.91
N LEU A 154 2.23 -18.53 -11.18
CA LEU A 154 2.24 -17.59 -12.31
C LEU A 154 1.05 -16.58 -12.34
N ARG A 155 0.43 -16.30 -11.19
CA ARG A 155 -0.97 -15.83 -11.14
C ARG A 155 -1.17 -14.32 -11.00
N SER A 156 -0.19 -13.56 -10.51
CA SER A 156 -0.23 -12.10 -10.56
C SER A 156 -0.10 -11.53 -11.98
N THR A 157 -0.49 -10.27 -12.20
CA THR A 157 -0.29 -9.61 -13.51
C THR A 157 1.18 -9.62 -13.91
N ARG A 158 2.09 -9.42 -12.96
CA ARG A 158 3.54 -9.51 -13.16
C ARG A 158 4.01 -10.92 -13.57
N GLY A 159 3.32 -11.97 -13.14
CA GLY A 159 3.55 -13.36 -13.57
C GLY A 159 2.87 -13.75 -14.89
N ALA A 160 1.88 -12.97 -15.33
CA ALA A 160 1.17 -13.14 -16.60
C ALA A 160 1.84 -12.40 -17.77
N ILE A 161 2.70 -11.40 -17.53
CA ILE A 161 3.43 -10.68 -18.58
C ILE A 161 4.35 -11.62 -19.38
N ILE A 162 4.14 -11.67 -20.69
CA ILE A 162 5.03 -12.32 -21.68
C ILE A 162 6.10 -11.33 -22.15
N SER A 163 5.71 -10.07 -22.38
CA SER A 163 6.58 -8.96 -22.83
C SER A 163 6.18 -7.70 -22.09
N PRO A 164 7.10 -6.98 -21.40
CA PRO A 164 6.76 -5.93 -20.42
C PRO A 164 6.34 -4.57 -21.01
N GLY A 165 6.28 -4.45 -22.35
CA GLY A 165 6.12 -3.19 -23.06
C GLY A 165 7.34 -2.27 -22.92
N GLU A 166 7.24 -1.06 -23.46
CA GLU A 166 8.15 0.03 -23.08
C GLU A 166 7.79 0.50 -21.67
N VAL A 167 8.77 0.54 -20.76
CA VAL A 167 8.56 1.02 -19.39
C VAL A 167 8.55 2.55 -19.41
N ILE A 168 7.36 3.14 -19.25
CA ILE A 168 7.18 4.60 -19.24
C ILE A 168 7.77 5.18 -17.95
N THR A 169 9.01 5.65 -18.00
CA THR A 169 9.65 6.38 -16.89
C THR A 169 9.08 7.81 -16.77
N PRO A 170 9.32 8.54 -15.65
CA PRO A 170 8.89 9.92 -15.51
C PRO A 170 9.36 10.83 -16.66
N GLU A 171 10.57 10.62 -17.16
CA GLU A 171 11.17 11.39 -18.26
C GLU A 171 10.52 11.09 -19.61
N LEU A 172 10.17 9.82 -19.87
CA LEU A 172 9.44 9.42 -21.08
C LEU A 172 8.01 9.98 -21.06
N TYR A 173 7.31 9.88 -19.93
CA TYR A 173 6.00 10.48 -19.78
C TYR A 173 6.05 12.00 -19.95
N ALA A 174 6.97 12.68 -19.26
CA ALA A 174 7.12 14.13 -19.34
C ALA A 174 7.44 14.60 -20.77
N ARG A 175 8.25 13.85 -21.54
CA ARG A 175 8.48 14.13 -22.97
C ARG A 175 7.18 14.02 -23.79
N CYS A 176 6.41 12.95 -23.61
CA CYS A 176 5.12 12.78 -24.31
C CYS A 176 4.13 13.89 -23.97
N TYR A 177 3.97 14.18 -22.67
CA TYR A 177 3.08 15.20 -22.14
C TYR A 177 3.45 16.59 -22.67
N ARG A 178 4.72 17.03 -22.60
CA ARG A 178 5.14 18.34 -23.12
C ARG A 178 4.88 18.44 -24.62
N LEU A 179 5.23 17.43 -25.41
CA LEU A 179 4.95 17.42 -26.85
C LEU A 179 3.45 17.61 -27.16
N CYS A 180 2.56 16.96 -26.40
CA CYS A 180 1.11 17.13 -26.54
C CYS A 180 0.64 18.51 -26.08
N ARG A 181 1.07 18.99 -24.90
CA ARG A 181 0.72 20.32 -24.36
C ARG A 181 1.16 21.44 -25.29
N ASP A 182 2.43 21.43 -25.67
CA ASP A 182 3.00 22.44 -26.55
C ASP A 182 2.32 22.42 -27.93
N ALA A 183 1.82 21.27 -28.39
CA ALA A 183 1.04 21.18 -29.62
C ALA A 183 -0.39 21.76 -29.48
N VAL A 184 -1.05 21.56 -28.33
CA VAL A 184 -2.36 22.15 -28.01
C VAL A 184 -2.28 23.67 -27.84
N HIS A 185 -1.34 24.17 -27.02
CA HIS A 185 -1.19 25.61 -26.76
C HIS A 185 -0.72 26.44 -27.97
N ARG A 186 -0.29 25.78 -29.06
CA ARG A 186 0.00 26.42 -30.36
C ARG A 186 -1.21 26.50 -31.30
N LEU A 187 -2.36 25.92 -30.93
CA LEU A 187 -3.60 26.06 -31.70
C LEU A 187 -4.27 27.41 -31.38
N PRO A 188 -4.61 28.22 -32.39
CA PRO A 188 -5.30 29.49 -32.18
C PRO A 188 -6.62 29.32 -31.39
N GLY A 189 -6.76 30.04 -30.29
CA GLY A 189 -7.93 29.96 -29.41
C GLY A 189 -7.92 28.79 -28.41
N HIS A 190 -6.80 28.07 -28.24
CA HIS A 190 -6.57 27.04 -27.21
C HIS A 190 -5.31 27.31 -26.36
N GLU A 191 -4.75 28.53 -26.44
CA GLU A 191 -3.61 28.99 -25.65
C GLU A 191 -3.90 28.98 -24.13
N ASP A 192 -5.19 29.02 -23.77
CA ASP A 192 -5.73 29.03 -22.41
C ASP A 192 -6.36 27.68 -21.97
N ASP A 193 -6.15 26.60 -22.74
CA ASP A 193 -6.63 25.26 -22.36
C ASP A 193 -5.80 24.64 -21.23
N LEU A 194 -6.40 23.76 -20.43
CA LEU A 194 -5.70 23.03 -19.36
C LEU A 194 -5.30 21.64 -19.85
N VAL A 195 -4.01 21.41 -20.13
CA VAL A 195 -3.50 20.08 -20.47
C VAL A 195 -3.01 19.43 -19.18
N LEU A 196 -3.75 18.44 -18.67
CA LEU A 196 -3.50 17.82 -17.38
C LEU A 196 -2.58 16.59 -17.50
N VAL A 197 -1.68 16.44 -16.54
CA VAL A 197 -0.92 15.20 -16.34
C VAL A 197 -1.89 14.04 -16.06
N GLY A 198 -1.66 12.93 -16.76
CA GLY A 198 -2.40 11.67 -16.63
C GLY A 198 -2.35 11.12 -15.21
N ALA A 199 -3.49 10.65 -14.72
CA ALA A 199 -3.59 10.10 -13.39
C ALA A 199 -2.73 8.84 -13.25
N VAL A 200 -1.92 8.80 -12.21
CA VAL A 200 -1.04 7.67 -11.87
C VAL A 200 -1.86 6.61 -11.13
N ALA A 201 -1.72 5.33 -11.49
CA ALA A 201 -2.44 4.24 -10.85
C ALA A 201 -2.06 4.15 -9.37
N PRO A 202 -2.99 4.38 -8.43
CA PRO A 202 -2.70 4.19 -7.02
C PRO A 202 -2.35 2.73 -6.78
N TRP A 203 -1.42 2.50 -5.85
CA TRP A 203 -0.98 1.16 -5.42
C TRP A 203 -0.23 0.33 -6.49
N ASN A 204 0.06 0.85 -7.68
CA ASN A 204 0.68 0.05 -8.74
C ASN A 204 2.21 0.16 -8.77
N THR A 205 2.87 -0.94 -8.39
CA THR A 205 4.34 -1.04 -8.17
C THR A 205 5.13 -1.59 -9.36
N GLN A 206 4.52 -1.61 -10.55
CA GLN A 206 5.08 -2.33 -11.71
C GLN A 206 6.11 -1.53 -12.51
N THR A 207 6.20 -0.20 -12.29
CA THR A 207 7.15 0.70 -12.95
C THR A 207 8.27 1.08 -11.99
N ILE A 208 9.45 0.50 -12.21
CA ILE A 208 10.66 0.69 -11.40
C ILE A 208 11.77 1.29 -12.25
N TYR A 209 12.54 2.21 -11.66
CA TYR A 209 13.61 2.96 -12.32
C TYR A 209 14.62 3.43 -11.25
N PRO A 210 15.82 3.95 -11.59
CA PRO A 210 16.92 4.12 -10.63
C PRO A 210 16.62 5.02 -9.41
N GLY A 211 15.72 5.98 -9.51
CA GLY A 211 15.27 6.80 -8.37
C GLY A 211 14.21 6.13 -7.50
N ASN A 212 13.48 5.15 -8.04
CA ASN A 212 12.31 4.52 -7.43
C ASN A 212 12.34 2.99 -7.66
N PRO A 213 13.16 2.25 -6.89
CA PRO A 213 13.34 0.82 -7.08
C PRO A 213 12.14 -0.03 -6.60
N ASN A 214 11.27 0.54 -5.76
CA ASN A 214 10.09 -0.14 -5.21
C ASN A 214 8.82 0.07 -6.04
N GLY A 215 8.81 1.03 -6.98
CA GLY A 215 7.62 1.40 -7.75
C GLY A 215 6.59 2.15 -6.91
N ASP A 216 7.02 2.99 -5.98
CA ASP A 216 6.09 3.88 -5.26
C ASP A 216 5.40 4.82 -6.27
N TRP A 217 4.09 4.66 -6.42
CA TRP A 217 3.26 5.40 -7.37
C TRP A 217 3.18 6.89 -7.03
N VAL A 218 3.24 7.24 -5.74
CA VAL A 218 3.26 8.64 -5.30
C VAL A 218 4.61 9.27 -5.61
N GLN A 219 5.71 8.51 -5.47
CA GLN A 219 7.01 8.98 -5.95
C GLN A 219 7.04 9.11 -7.48
N TYR A 220 6.44 8.20 -8.25
CA TYR A 220 6.34 8.34 -9.71
C TYR A 220 5.57 9.59 -10.14
N PHE A 221 4.51 9.95 -9.41
CA PHE A 221 3.81 11.21 -9.59
C PHE A 221 4.68 12.44 -9.26
N HIS A 222 5.35 12.44 -8.10
CA HIS A 222 6.33 13.48 -7.71
C HIS A 222 7.43 13.67 -8.76
N ASP A 223 8.01 12.57 -9.24
CA ASP A 223 9.15 12.60 -10.16
C ASP A 223 8.71 13.07 -11.56
N ILE A 224 7.47 12.79 -12.00
CA ILE A 224 6.88 13.42 -13.20
C ILE A 224 6.77 14.94 -13.01
N LEU A 225 6.15 15.41 -11.93
CA LEU A 225 5.98 16.84 -11.68
C LEU A 225 7.32 17.57 -11.55
N THR A 226 8.31 16.94 -10.90
CA THR A 226 9.68 17.46 -10.75
C THR A 226 10.40 17.58 -12.10
N VAL A 227 10.22 16.60 -13.01
CA VAL A 227 10.79 16.67 -14.36
C VAL A 227 10.08 17.72 -15.23
N LEU A 228 8.79 17.97 -15.04
CA LEU A 228 8.06 19.03 -15.75
C LEU A 228 8.42 20.44 -15.25
N GLY A 229 8.44 20.64 -13.94
CA GLY A 229 8.54 21.96 -13.31
C GLY A 229 7.26 22.80 -13.46
N PRO A 230 7.18 23.96 -12.78
CA PRO A 230 5.95 24.76 -12.69
C PRO A 230 5.52 25.41 -14.02
N GLU A 231 6.46 25.71 -14.93
CA GLU A 231 6.14 26.37 -16.21
C GLU A 231 5.58 25.42 -17.28
N ASN A 232 5.88 24.11 -17.15
CA ASN A 232 5.54 23.08 -18.14
C ASN A 232 4.47 22.12 -17.63
N CYS A 233 3.53 22.57 -16.81
CA CYS A 233 2.42 21.76 -16.29
C CYS A 233 1.20 22.64 -15.98
N ASP A 234 0.03 22.32 -16.55
CA ASP A 234 -1.20 23.10 -16.32
C ASP A 234 -2.06 22.56 -15.17
N GLY A 235 -1.64 21.46 -14.54
CA GLY A 235 -2.40 20.72 -13.54
C GLY A 235 -2.35 19.21 -13.77
N PHE A 236 -3.11 18.47 -12.95
CA PHE A 236 -3.03 17.01 -12.93
C PHE A 236 -4.35 16.34 -12.55
N ALA A 237 -4.57 15.16 -13.14
CA ALA A 237 -5.60 14.22 -12.74
C ALA A 237 -5.05 13.25 -11.67
N LEU A 238 -5.93 12.82 -10.76
CA LEU A 238 -5.69 11.85 -9.71
C LEU A 238 -6.78 10.76 -9.74
N HIS A 239 -6.47 9.57 -9.23
CA HIS A 239 -7.47 8.52 -8.98
C HIS A 239 -7.43 8.10 -7.50
N ALA A 240 -8.60 7.83 -6.90
CA ALA A 240 -8.72 7.49 -5.48
C ALA A 240 -9.87 6.52 -5.19
N TYR A 241 -9.61 5.43 -4.44
CA TYR A 241 -10.61 4.38 -4.24
C TYR A 241 -10.63 3.81 -2.81
N THR A 242 -11.66 3.03 -2.48
CA THR A 242 -11.73 2.21 -1.26
C THR A 242 -11.63 0.73 -1.58
N HIS A 243 -10.89 -0.04 -0.77
CA HIS A 243 -10.78 -1.51 -0.88
C HIS A 243 -12.01 -2.23 -0.28
N GLY A 244 -13.21 -1.72 -0.56
CA GLY A 244 -14.50 -2.19 -0.03
C GLY A 244 -15.59 -1.13 -0.22
N ALA A 245 -16.85 -1.53 -0.05
CA ALA A 245 -18.04 -0.69 -0.20
C ALA A 245 -18.43 0.11 1.07
N ASP A 246 -17.71 -0.08 2.18
CA ASP A 246 -17.98 0.57 3.46
C ASP A 246 -17.57 2.07 3.42
N PRO A 247 -18.48 3.03 3.70
CA PRO A 247 -18.18 4.45 3.67
C PRO A 247 -17.09 4.89 4.65
N SER A 248 -16.88 4.18 5.76
CA SER A 248 -15.84 4.51 6.75
C SER A 248 -14.43 4.42 6.16
N LEU A 249 -14.24 3.66 5.07
CA LEU A 249 -12.97 3.52 4.36
C LEU A 249 -12.58 4.81 3.61
N LEU A 250 -13.53 5.70 3.32
CA LEU A 250 -13.25 7.06 2.85
C LEU A 250 -12.58 7.88 3.96
N ALA A 251 -13.17 7.80 5.16
CA ALA A 251 -12.70 8.36 6.43
C ALA A 251 -11.31 7.87 6.92
N SER A 252 -10.79 6.78 6.34
CA SER A 252 -9.78 5.94 7.00
C SER A 252 -8.35 6.48 6.92
N GLN A 253 -7.66 6.47 8.06
CA GLN A 253 -6.22 6.75 8.19
C GLN A 253 -5.34 5.49 8.02
N ALA A 254 -5.92 4.34 7.64
CA ALA A 254 -5.18 3.09 7.47
C ALA A 254 -4.00 3.25 6.49
N ARG A 255 -2.79 2.93 6.97
CA ARG A 255 -1.55 2.92 6.17
C ARG A 255 -1.23 1.51 5.71
N MET A 256 -0.48 1.40 4.63
CA MET A 256 -0.14 0.13 4.00
C MET A 256 0.99 -0.60 4.75
N ALA A 257 1.15 -1.89 4.46
CA ALA A 257 2.29 -2.66 4.95
C ALA A 257 3.63 -2.19 4.33
N PRO A 258 4.78 -2.45 4.99
CA PRO A 258 6.09 -2.15 4.42
C PRO A 258 6.31 -2.78 3.03
N PRO A 259 7.01 -2.09 2.10
CA PRO A 259 7.77 -0.86 2.31
C PRO A 259 6.95 0.45 2.26
N PHE A 260 5.63 0.37 2.10
CA PHE A 260 4.76 1.52 1.83
C PHE A 260 4.04 2.09 3.07
N GLN A 261 4.62 1.94 4.27
CA GLN A 261 4.02 2.40 5.54
C GLN A 261 3.72 3.90 5.63
N SER A 262 4.26 4.72 4.72
CA SER A 262 3.90 6.14 4.56
C SER A 262 2.62 6.38 3.76
N ARG A 263 2.10 5.40 3.02
CA ARG A 263 0.98 5.55 2.06
C ARG A 263 -0.34 5.05 2.63
N HIS A 264 -1.44 5.72 2.31
CA HIS A 264 -2.79 5.28 2.68
C HIS A 264 -3.23 4.06 1.87
N GLN A 265 -3.95 3.17 2.55
CA GLN A 265 -4.53 1.96 1.94
C GLN A 265 -5.84 2.25 1.19
N HIS A 266 -6.53 3.35 1.48
CA HIS A 266 -7.87 3.66 0.95
C HIS A 266 -7.93 5.08 0.36
N PHE A 267 -9.11 5.70 0.34
CA PHE A 267 -9.41 6.87 -0.48
C PHE A 267 -8.42 8.02 -0.31
N ARG A 268 -7.97 8.24 0.93
CA ARG A 268 -6.95 9.24 1.29
C ARG A 268 -5.57 9.07 0.64
N THR A 269 -5.38 8.07 -0.23
CA THR A 269 -4.30 8.06 -1.24
C THR A 269 -4.26 9.37 -2.06
N TYR A 270 -5.41 10.07 -2.23
CA TYR A 270 -5.44 11.43 -2.79
C TYR A 270 -4.60 12.44 -1.99
N MET A 271 -4.55 12.32 -0.65
CA MET A 271 -3.74 13.17 0.21
C MET A 271 -2.24 12.91 0.03
N ASP A 272 -1.85 11.66 -0.23
CA ASP A 272 -0.44 11.32 -0.45
C ASP A 272 0.04 11.88 -1.80
N PHE A 273 -0.79 11.80 -2.84
CA PHE A 273 -0.52 12.49 -4.11
C PHE A 273 -0.41 14.01 -3.94
N LEU A 274 -1.37 14.67 -3.28
CA LEU A 274 -1.34 16.13 -3.06
C LEU A 274 -0.17 16.56 -2.16
N GLY A 275 0.17 15.78 -1.13
CA GLY A 275 1.35 16.03 -0.29
C GLY A 275 2.67 15.92 -1.07
N ALA A 276 2.69 15.12 -2.14
CA ALA A 276 3.81 14.93 -3.04
C ALA A 276 3.87 15.95 -4.20
N VAL A 277 2.97 16.93 -4.26
CA VAL A 277 3.06 18.05 -5.21
C VAL A 277 4.17 19.01 -4.76
N PRO A 278 5.17 19.32 -5.62
CA PRO A 278 6.21 20.30 -5.32
C PRO A 278 5.62 21.65 -4.91
N ALA A 279 6.21 22.33 -3.92
CA ALA A 279 5.60 23.51 -3.28
C ALA A 279 5.21 24.61 -4.30
N GLU A 280 6.07 24.88 -5.27
CA GLU A 280 5.85 25.83 -6.36
C GLU A 280 4.64 25.47 -7.25
N MET A 281 4.28 24.19 -7.34
CA MET A 281 3.21 23.66 -8.19
C MET A 281 1.86 23.51 -7.46
N ARG A 282 1.78 23.82 -6.16
CA ARG A 282 0.55 23.69 -5.36
C ARG A 282 -0.56 24.69 -5.71
N HIS A 283 -0.25 25.67 -6.57
CA HIS A 283 -1.23 26.61 -7.14
C HIS A 283 -1.98 26.04 -8.36
N LEU A 284 -1.47 24.94 -8.96
CA LEU A 284 -2.07 24.31 -10.14
C LEU A 284 -3.39 23.59 -9.79
N PRO A 285 -4.32 23.42 -10.75
CA PRO A 285 -5.57 22.69 -10.53
C PRO A 285 -5.36 21.18 -10.39
N ALA A 286 -6.02 20.59 -9.40
CA ALA A 286 -6.10 19.16 -9.16
C ALA A 286 -7.53 18.64 -9.41
N PHE A 287 -7.66 17.47 -10.05
CA PHE A 287 -8.95 16.82 -10.30
C PHE A 287 -8.87 15.33 -9.92
N VAL A 288 -9.80 14.82 -9.10
CA VAL A 288 -9.94 13.37 -8.89
C VAL A 288 -10.83 12.83 -10.02
N ALA A 289 -10.18 12.47 -11.13
CA ALA A 289 -10.82 12.11 -12.41
C ALA A 289 -11.47 10.71 -12.40
N GLU A 290 -11.14 9.87 -11.42
CA GLU A 290 -11.88 8.65 -11.10
C GLU A 290 -11.90 8.40 -9.58
N ALA A 291 -13.10 8.19 -9.04
CA ALA A 291 -13.37 7.85 -7.66
C ALA A 291 -14.37 6.68 -7.58
N GLY A 292 -14.13 5.71 -6.70
CA GLY A 292 -15.05 4.59 -6.52
C GLY A 292 -14.56 3.52 -5.54
N GLN A 293 -15.27 2.39 -5.52
CA GLN A 293 -14.89 1.20 -4.75
C GLN A 293 -14.21 0.15 -5.67
N VAL A 294 -13.22 -0.58 -5.13
CA VAL A 294 -12.52 -1.67 -5.83
C VAL A 294 -13.48 -2.80 -6.24
N GLN A 295 -14.56 -2.98 -5.49
CA GLN A 295 -15.64 -3.92 -5.79
C GLN A 295 -16.66 -3.28 -6.76
N PRO A 296 -17.25 -4.03 -7.71
CA PRO A 296 -18.37 -3.56 -8.53
C PRO A 296 -19.49 -2.94 -7.68
N TRP A 297 -20.11 -1.85 -8.14
CA TRP A 297 -21.31 -1.32 -7.48
C TRP A 297 -22.41 -2.37 -7.45
N VAL A 298 -23.02 -2.55 -6.29
CA VAL A 298 -24.29 -3.26 -6.10
C VAL A 298 -25.43 -2.24 -6.07
N ASN A 299 -26.67 -2.66 -6.31
CA ASN A 299 -27.83 -1.77 -6.17
C ASN A 299 -28.20 -1.60 -4.68
N GLN A 300 -27.43 -0.77 -3.96
CA GLN A 300 -27.60 -0.50 -2.54
C GLN A 300 -27.16 0.92 -2.19
N ASN A 301 -27.95 1.64 -1.40
CA ASN A 301 -27.62 2.97 -0.89
C ASN A 301 -26.77 2.81 0.37
N SER A 302 -25.45 2.66 0.21
CA SER A 302 -24.53 2.51 1.34
C SER A 302 -24.19 3.83 2.03
N GLY A 303 -24.47 4.98 1.40
CA GLY A 303 -24.00 6.30 1.84
C GLY A 303 -22.57 6.61 1.43
N TRP A 304 -21.94 5.74 0.62
CA TRP A 304 -20.57 5.92 0.15
C TRP A 304 -20.45 7.16 -0.75
N VAL A 305 -21.43 7.41 -1.62
CA VAL A 305 -21.38 8.56 -2.54
C VAL A 305 -21.52 9.88 -1.76
N GLN A 306 -22.47 9.96 -0.82
CA GLN A 306 -22.59 11.09 0.11
C GLN A 306 -21.29 11.35 0.88
N ALA A 307 -20.68 10.31 1.45
CA ALA A 307 -19.46 10.44 2.25
C ALA A 307 -18.23 10.80 1.40
N MET A 308 -18.14 10.33 0.15
CA MET A 308 -17.01 10.63 -0.75
C MET A 308 -16.95 12.12 -1.07
N TYR A 309 -18.07 12.72 -1.45
CA TYR A 309 -18.14 14.16 -1.69
C TYR A 309 -17.98 14.97 -0.39
N GLY A 310 -18.49 14.48 0.74
CA GLY A 310 -18.29 15.13 2.04
C GLY A 310 -16.83 15.19 2.48
N GLU A 311 -16.05 14.13 2.25
CA GLU A 311 -14.60 14.08 2.51
C GLU A 311 -13.81 15.06 1.63
N ILE A 312 -14.12 15.15 0.33
CA ILE A 312 -13.46 16.09 -0.59
C ILE A 312 -13.83 17.55 -0.28
N ASP A 313 -15.08 17.84 0.09
CA ASP A 313 -15.48 19.19 0.52
C ASP A 313 -14.83 19.55 1.88
N ALA A 314 -14.72 18.60 2.82
CA ALA A 314 -14.02 18.79 4.09
C ALA A 314 -12.50 19.05 3.91
N TRP A 315 -11.88 18.43 2.89
CA TRP A 315 -10.51 18.76 2.46
C TRP A 315 -10.42 20.18 1.88
N ASN A 316 -11.31 20.53 0.95
CA ASN A 316 -11.33 21.83 0.26
C ASN A 316 -11.63 23.03 1.17
N ARG A 317 -12.30 22.81 2.31
CA ARG A 317 -12.56 23.86 3.33
C ARG A 317 -11.33 24.31 4.11
N GLN A 318 -10.25 23.52 4.11
CA GLN A 318 -9.03 23.84 4.86
C GLN A 318 -8.14 24.76 4.01
N ALA A 319 -7.92 26.00 4.47
CA ALA A 319 -7.26 27.04 3.68
C ALA A 319 -5.80 26.74 3.30
N ALA A 320 -5.13 25.78 3.95
CA ALA A 320 -3.76 25.36 3.64
C ALA A 320 -3.69 24.28 2.55
N ASN A 321 -4.82 23.68 2.15
CA ASN A 321 -4.85 22.53 1.24
C ASN A 321 -4.98 22.97 -0.22
N GLN A 322 -4.26 22.29 -1.11
CA GLN A 322 -4.49 22.39 -2.55
C GLN A 322 -5.88 21.81 -2.87
N GLN A 323 -6.74 22.64 -3.47
CA GLN A 323 -8.14 22.28 -3.71
C GLN A 323 -8.31 21.34 -4.91
N ILE A 324 -9.22 20.39 -4.73
CA ILE A 324 -9.68 19.46 -5.74
C ILE A 324 -10.92 20.07 -6.42
N ARG A 325 -10.85 20.35 -7.72
CA ARG A 325 -11.96 21.00 -8.46
C ARG A 325 -13.12 20.06 -8.78
N ALA A 326 -12.84 18.78 -9.01
CA ALA A 326 -13.82 17.74 -9.30
C ALA A 326 -13.46 16.43 -8.59
N ALA A 327 -14.47 15.67 -8.18
CA ALA A 327 -14.37 14.27 -7.76
C ALA A 327 -15.39 13.45 -8.56
N VAL A 328 -14.89 12.49 -9.34
CA VAL A 328 -15.64 11.94 -10.48
C VAL A 328 -15.99 10.47 -10.26
N LEU A 329 -17.29 10.15 -10.15
CA LEU A 329 -17.77 8.78 -9.91
C LEU A 329 -17.48 7.85 -11.09
N TYR A 330 -16.71 6.79 -10.84
CA TYR A 330 -16.43 5.73 -11.81
C TYR A 330 -17.41 4.55 -11.65
N ARG A 331 -18.17 4.13 -12.66
CA ARG A 331 -18.41 4.73 -13.99
C ARG A 331 -19.92 4.76 -14.23
N TRP A 332 -20.44 5.70 -15.03
CA TRP A 332 -21.89 5.80 -15.20
C TRP A 332 -22.51 4.70 -16.10
N PRO A 333 -22.28 4.68 -17.42
CA PRO A 333 -22.94 3.75 -18.36
C PRO A 333 -22.46 2.29 -18.23
N VAL A 334 -23.26 1.38 -18.78
CA VAL A 334 -23.04 -0.09 -18.81
C VAL A 334 -21.93 -0.49 -19.79
N LEU A 335 -20.68 -0.06 -19.52
CA LEU A 335 -19.48 -0.37 -20.32
C LEU A 335 -18.54 -1.38 -19.64
N ASP A 336 -18.62 -1.50 -18.32
CA ASP A 336 -17.94 -2.51 -17.51
C ASP A 336 -18.75 -2.78 -16.22
N ARG A 337 -18.34 -3.79 -15.44
CA ARG A 337 -19.05 -4.21 -14.22
C ARG A 337 -19.19 -3.13 -13.12
N TRP A 338 -18.40 -2.05 -13.14
CA TRP A 338 -18.53 -0.88 -12.26
C TRP A 338 -19.42 0.23 -12.84
N HIS A 339 -20.32 -0.09 -13.78
CA HIS A 339 -21.43 0.80 -14.14
C HIS A 339 -22.30 1.19 -12.92
N ILE A 340 -22.91 2.37 -12.97
CA ILE A 340 -23.90 2.88 -12.00
C ILE A 340 -25.31 2.89 -12.62
N ASP A 341 -25.42 3.00 -13.94
CA ASP A 341 -26.70 2.93 -14.65
C ASP A 341 -27.46 1.63 -14.32
N GLY A 342 -28.78 1.75 -14.15
CA GLY A 342 -29.65 0.70 -13.61
C GLY A 342 -29.56 0.44 -12.10
N LYS A 343 -28.60 1.03 -11.36
CA LYS A 343 -28.41 0.83 -9.91
C LYS A 343 -29.02 2.00 -9.13
N GLN A 344 -30.35 2.13 -9.23
CA GLN A 344 -31.14 3.25 -8.70
C GLN A 344 -30.79 3.64 -7.25
N GLU A 345 -30.50 2.68 -6.37
CA GLU A 345 -30.13 2.95 -4.97
C GLU A 345 -28.80 3.73 -4.83
N VAL A 346 -27.83 3.47 -5.70
CA VAL A 346 -26.55 4.23 -5.79
C VAL A 346 -26.81 5.60 -6.42
N VAL A 347 -27.74 5.68 -7.36
CA VAL A 347 -28.19 6.95 -7.95
C VAL A 347 -28.92 7.80 -6.90
N ASP A 348 -29.68 7.21 -5.98
CA ASP A 348 -30.30 7.92 -4.85
C ASP A 348 -29.29 8.33 -3.77
N ASP A 349 -28.18 7.59 -3.58
CA ASP A 349 -27.02 8.05 -2.79
C ASP A 349 -26.40 9.31 -3.45
N PHE A 350 -26.23 9.31 -4.78
CA PHE A 350 -25.78 10.49 -5.52
C PHE A 350 -26.76 11.68 -5.46
N ARG A 351 -28.07 11.45 -5.58
CA ARG A 351 -29.09 12.51 -5.43
C ARG A 351 -29.08 13.11 -4.02
N ARG A 352 -28.83 12.32 -2.98
CA ARG A 352 -28.63 12.82 -1.60
C ARG A 352 -27.33 13.60 -1.46
N ALA A 353 -26.23 13.17 -2.09
CA ALA A 353 -24.99 13.94 -2.13
C ALA A 353 -25.23 15.32 -2.77
N LEU A 354 -25.93 15.35 -3.91
CA LEU A 354 -26.36 16.55 -4.65
C LEU A 354 -27.31 17.47 -3.87
N ALA A 355 -27.87 17.07 -2.72
CA ALA A 355 -28.58 17.99 -1.84
C ALA A 355 -27.64 19.06 -1.24
N ASN A 356 -26.37 18.71 -1.01
CA ASN A 356 -25.37 19.55 -0.33
C ASN A 356 -24.70 20.56 -1.29
N ASP A 357 -24.26 21.70 -0.77
CA ASP A 357 -23.59 22.75 -1.55
C ASP A 357 -22.06 22.58 -1.55
N TYR A 358 -21.58 21.46 -2.08
CA TYR A 358 -20.16 21.13 -2.10
C TYR A 358 -19.42 21.80 -3.27
N ARG A 359 -18.37 22.57 -2.97
CA ARG A 359 -17.72 23.48 -3.92
C ARG A 359 -16.21 23.56 -3.71
N TRP A 360 -15.46 23.75 -4.79
CA TRP A 360 -14.12 24.32 -4.69
C TRP A 360 -14.23 25.86 -4.65
N ARG A 361 -13.24 26.52 -4.07
CA ARG A 361 -13.25 27.97 -3.79
C ARG A 361 -11.93 28.57 -4.24
N GLY A 362 -11.79 28.76 -5.56
CA GLY A 362 -10.60 29.32 -6.19
C GLY A 362 -10.12 30.60 -5.51
N ALA A 363 -8.79 30.79 -5.47
CA ALA A 363 -8.08 31.67 -4.53
C ALA A 363 -8.58 33.13 -4.51
N SER A 364 -9.60 33.38 -3.68
CA SER A 364 -10.21 34.70 -3.45
C SER A 364 -10.53 34.93 -1.98
N VAL A 365 -9.56 34.64 -1.10
CA VAL A 365 -9.58 35.10 0.30
C VAL A 365 -8.54 36.20 0.46
N VAL A 366 -9.01 37.43 0.69
CA VAL A 366 -8.16 38.59 1.01
C VAL A 366 -7.45 38.33 2.34
N ALA A 367 -6.16 38.64 2.42
CA ALA A 367 -5.40 38.46 3.66
C ALA A 367 -5.94 39.35 4.79
N ALA A 368 -6.38 38.72 5.88
CA ALA A 368 -6.32 39.35 7.20
C ALA A 368 -4.86 39.26 7.69
N PRO A 369 -4.33 40.29 8.39
CA PRO A 369 -2.91 40.36 8.70
C PRO A 369 -2.48 39.25 9.68
N ALA A 370 -1.30 38.69 9.43
CA ALA A 370 -0.64 37.83 10.41
C ALA A 370 -0.25 38.66 11.65
N VAL A 371 -0.46 38.09 12.84
CA VAL A 371 0.12 38.63 14.07
C VAL A 371 1.59 38.18 14.09
N GLU A 372 2.50 39.14 14.05
CA GLU A 372 3.94 38.86 14.12
C GLU A 372 4.31 38.29 15.49
N ALA A 373 5.16 37.26 15.51
CA ALA A 373 5.76 36.70 16.71
C ALA A 373 7.27 36.89 16.61
N GLU A 374 7.84 37.68 17.53
CA GLU A 374 9.26 38.03 17.53
C GLU A 374 10.15 36.81 17.86
N PRO A 375 11.38 36.73 17.30
CA PRO A 375 12.31 35.66 17.63
C PRO A 375 12.90 35.83 19.04
N ALA A 376 12.97 34.75 19.80
CA ALA A 376 13.62 34.73 21.11
C ALA A 376 15.16 34.83 20.99
N VAL A 377 15.79 35.49 21.96
CA VAL A 377 17.21 35.90 21.92
C VAL A 377 18.11 34.94 22.72
N GLU A 378 19.27 34.59 22.16
CA GLU A 378 20.37 33.89 22.87
C GLU A 378 21.20 34.86 23.74
N PRO A 379 21.62 34.49 24.95
CA PRO A 379 22.59 35.24 25.77
C PRO A 379 24.03 34.72 25.60
N GLU A 380 25.03 35.61 25.59
CA GLU A 380 26.42 35.31 25.19
C GLU A 380 27.49 35.59 26.30
N ALA A 381 28.47 34.67 26.45
CA ALA A 381 29.83 34.87 27.01
C ALA A 381 29.95 35.36 28.51
N PRO A 382 31.14 35.65 29.11
CA PRO A 382 32.55 35.54 28.66
C PRO A 382 33.51 34.83 29.71
N PRO A 383 34.84 35.14 29.91
CA PRO A 383 35.97 34.51 29.19
C PRO A 383 37.30 34.15 29.96
N VAL A 384 38.27 33.50 29.27
CA VAL A 384 39.78 33.42 29.45
C VAL A 384 40.42 32.87 30.78
N PRO A 385 41.74 32.54 30.88
CA PRO A 385 42.87 32.68 29.91
C PRO A 385 43.82 31.47 29.61
N GLU A 386 44.45 31.64 28.45
CA GLU A 386 45.69 31.13 27.82
C GLU A 386 46.99 30.92 28.66
N ALA A 387 47.85 29.97 28.23
CA ALA A 387 49.33 29.99 28.37
C ALA A 387 50.06 28.94 27.48
N ALA A 388 51.28 29.25 26.98
CA ALA A 388 52.24 28.39 26.23
C ALA A 388 53.67 29.02 26.32
N PRO A 389 54.75 28.61 25.60
CA PRO A 389 55.04 27.44 24.74
C PRO A 389 56.46 26.79 25.01
N ALA A 390 57.11 26.22 23.97
CA ALA A 390 58.56 25.92 23.80
C ALA A 390 59.19 24.69 24.52
N ALA A 391 60.23 24.00 23.99
CA ALA A 391 60.84 23.96 22.64
C ALA A 391 61.75 22.69 22.44
N GLU A 392 62.17 22.44 21.19
CA GLU A 392 63.11 21.38 20.73
C GLU A 392 64.60 21.81 20.90
N PRO A 393 65.63 20.92 20.78
CA PRO A 393 66.16 20.51 19.45
C PRO A 393 66.85 19.10 19.38
N ALA A 394 67.46 18.77 18.22
CA ALA A 394 68.01 17.44 17.85
C ALA A 394 69.54 17.40 17.54
N SER A 395 70.10 16.18 17.42
CA SER A 395 71.45 15.84 16.86
C SER A 395 71.68 14.30 16.92
N ALA A 396 72.57 13.60 16.19
CA ALA A 396 73.13 13.62 14.81
C ALA A 396 74.05 12.35 14.67
N ALA A 397 74.49 11.94 13.47
CA ALA A 397 74.91 10.53 13.21
C ALA A 397 76.41 10.23 12.93
N ALA A 398 76.85 9.00 13.34
CA ALA A 398 77.84 8.08 12.71
C ALA A 398 79.29 8.58 12.42
N PRO A 399 80.26 7.81 11.82
CA PRO A 399 80.41 6.35 11.51
C PRO A 399 81.64 5.75 12.31
N PRO A 400 82.58 4.85 11.86
CA PRO A 400 82.70 3.88 10.74
C PRO A 400 83.14 2.43 11.17
N VAL A 401 84.16 1.81 10.53
CA VAL A 401 84.67 0.41 10.69
C VAL A 401 86.20 0.35 10.39
N PRO A 402 86.97 -0.72 10.76
CA PRO A 402 87.48 -1.63 9.71
C PRO A 402 87.79 -3.13 10.07
N VAL A 403 87.22 -4.05 9.27
CA VAL A 403 87.87 -5.15 8.48
C VAL A 403 88.91 -6.17 9.10
N ALA A 404 88.48 -7.45 9.09
CA ALA A 404 89.18 -8.74 8.81
C ALA A 404 90.20 -9.44 9.76
N SER A 405 89.92 -10.72 10.07
CA SER A 405 90.80 -11.87 9.71
C SER A 405 90.14 -13.28 9.81
N THR A 406 90.35 -14.12 8.79
CA THR A 406 90.43 -15.61 8.77
C THR A 406 89.41 -16.55 9.48
N LYS A 407 88.60 -17.23 8.64
CA LYS A 407 88.13 -18.65 8.67
C LYS A 407 88.39 -19.54 9.92
N ALA A 408 87.30 -20.10 10.47
CA ALA A 408 87.19 -21.54 10.80
C ALA A 408 85.70 -21.97 10.84
N ARG A 409 85.38 -23.22 10.45
CA ARG A 409 84.01 -23.78 10.53
C ARG A 409 83.82 -24.55 11.84
N LYS A 410 82.85 -24.14 12.67
CA LYS A 410 82.06 -25.02 13.56
C LYS A 410 80.60 -24.57 13.53
N GLY A 411 79.68 -25.48 13.87
CA GLY A 411 78.24 -25.27 13.68
C GLY A 411 77.70 -24.10 14.51
N ARG A 412 76.89 -23.24 13.86
CA ARG A 412 76.07 -22.25 14.55
C ARG A 412 74.73 -22.90 14.85
N GLU A 413 74.47 -23.20 16.12
CA GLU A 413 73.08 -23.42 16.55
C GLU A 413 72.28 -22.17 16.20
N ARG A 414 71.08 -22.34 15.63
CA ARG A 414 70.10 -21.27 15.58
C ARG A 414 69.58 -21.06 17.00
N LYS A 415 70.20 -20.14 17.74
CA LYS A 415 69.63 -19.60 18.98
C LYS A 415 68.19 -19.19 18.64
N ALA A 416 67.21 -19.77 19.32
CA ALA A 416 65.81 -19.44 19.09
C ALA A 416 65.58 -17.93 19.31
N PRO A 417 64.64 -17.29 18.60
CA PRO A 417 64.24 -15.93 18.94
C PRO A 417 63.79 -15.89 20.41
N PRO A 418 64.06 -14.79 21.13
CA PRO A 418 63.63 -14.67 22.52
C PRO A 418 62.10 -14.78 22.59
N VAL A 419 61.61 -15.65 23.48
CA VAL A 419 60.17 -15.83 23.70
C VAL A 419 59.60 -14.50 24.23
N PRO A 420 58.52 -13.94 23.62
CA PRO A 420 57.93 -12.69 24.09
C PRO A 420 57.40 -12.84 25.53
N ALA A 421 57.45 -11.75 26.31
CA ALA A 421 56.93 -11.75 27.67
C ALA A 421 55.41 -12.00 27.72
N TYR A 422 54.67 -11.36 26.81
CA TYR A 422 53.22 -11.45 26.64
C TYR A 422 52.92 -12.17 25.32
N ALA A 423 52.52 -13.44 25.37
CA ALA A 423 52.07 -14.19 24.19
C ALA A 423 51.10 -15.32 24.56
N VAL A 424 50.05 -15.50 23.76
CA VAL A 424 48.96 -16.47 23.96
C VAL A 424 48.66 -17.23 22.67
N GLU A 425 48.41 -18.53 22.81
CA GLU A 425 47.87 -19.40 21.76
C GLU A 425 46.39 -19.69 22.10
N TRP A 426 45.47 -19.33 21.21
CA TRP A 426 44.04 -19.59 21.37
C TRP A 426 43.71 -20.96 20.78
N VAL A 427 43.32 -21.91 21.63
CA VAL A 427 43.22 -23.34 21.29
C VAL A 427 41.81 -23.72 20.86
N SER A 428 40.77 -23.24 21.55
CA SER A 428 39.37 -23.44 21.17
C SER A 428 38.42 -22.49 21.91
N ASP A 429 37.22 -22.30 21.35
CA ASP A 429 36.11 -21.57 21.96
C ASP A 429 34.77 -22.17 21.49
N THR A 430 33.75 -22.15 22.35
CA THR A 430 32.43 -22.75 22.07
C THR A 430 31.31 -21.79 22.43
N PHE A 431 30.89 -20.95 21.48
CA PHE A 431 29.78 -20.02 21.65
C PHE A 431 28.41 -20.70 21.54
N PRO A 432 27.38 -20.22 22.27
CA PRO A 432 25.99 -20.65 22.07
C PRO A 432 25.50 -20.39 20.63
N PRO A 433 24.64 -21.26 20.06
CA PRO A 433 24.14 -21.13 18.69
C PRO A 433 23.08 -20.03 18.48
N ARG A 434 22.63 -19.38 19.56
CA ARG A 434 21.81 -18.16 19.57
C ARG A 434 22.30 -17.23 20.67
N LEU A 435 22.25 -15.94 20.40
CA LEU A 435 22.78 -14.89 21.27
C LEU A 435 21.72 -13.80 21.35
N THR A 436 21.16 -13.56 22.53
CA THR A 436 20.07 -12.59 22.73
C THR A 436 20.64 -11.21 23.08
N ALA A 437 19.98 -10.14 22.64
CA ALA A 437 20.32 -8.79 23.06
C ALA A 437 20.23 -8.64 24.59
N GLY A 438 21.15 -7.85 25.17
CA GLY A 438 21.20 -7.52 26.60
C GLY A 438 21.72 -8.62 27.55
N GLN A 439 21.63 -9.91 27.19
CA GLN A 439 21.99 -11.01 28.10
C GLN A 439 23.52 -11.12 28.36
N THR A 440 23.91 -11.69 29.49
CA THR A 440 25.29 -12.11 29.75
C THR A 440 25.44 -13.61 29.52
N ILE A 441 26.37 -14.02 28.67
CA ILE A 441 26.72 -15.43 28.40
C ILE A 441 27.98 -15.83 29.15
N VAL A 442 28.17 -17.15 29.32
CA VAL A 442 29.44 -17.76 29.73
C VAL A 442 29.93 -18.63 28.59
N VAL A 443 31.17 -18.43 28.16
CA VAL A 443 31.78 -19.14 27.03
C VAL A 443 33.06 -19.82 27.50
N PRO A 444 33.20 -21.15 27.39
CA PRO A 444 34.47 -21.82 27.66
C PRO A 444 35.46 -21.52 26.53
N ILE A 445 36.61 -20.94 26.88
CA ILE A 445 37.68 -20.58 25.95
C ILE A 445 38.99 -21.21 26.45
N SER A 446 39.57 -22.08 25.63
CA SER A 446 40.84 -22.75 25.90
C SER A 446 41.98 -21.88 25.37
N VAL A 447 42.88 -21.45 26.25
CA VAL A 447 44.07 -20.66 25.91
C VAL A 447 45.32 -21.30 26.48
N ARG A 448 46.45 -21.08 25.83
CA ARG A 448 47.75 -21.57 26.26
C ARG A 448 48.75 -20.44 26.38
N ASN A 449 49.50 -20.44 27.47
CA ASN A 449 50.61 -19.53 27.67
C ASN A 449 51.80 -19.96 26.79
N ILE A 450 52.16 -19.11 25.82
CA ILE A 450 53.35 -19.30 24.97
C ILE A 450 54.37 -18.16 25.17
N GLY A 451 54.17 -17.32 26.19
CA GLY A 451 55.08 -16.26 26.60
C GLY A 451 56.08 -16.72 27.65
N SER A 452 56.93 -15.80 28.12
CA SER A 452 57.97 -16.08 29.12
C SER A 452 57.56 -15.76 30.57
N MET A 453 56.33 -15.29 30.81
CA MET A 453 55.81 -14.91 32.13
C MET A 453 54.72 -15.88 32.58
N THR A 454 54.68 -16.22 33.87
CA THR A 454 53.48 -16.81 34.50
C THR A 454 52.36 -15.78 34.53
N TRP A 455 51.15 -16.17 34.15
CA TRP A 455 49.96 -15.33 34.31
C TRP A 455 49.37 -15.57 35.70
N SER A 456 49.63 -14.69 36.65
CA SER A 456 49.11 -14.87 38.01
C SER A 456 47.62 -14.52 38.11
N TRP A 457 46.86 -15.40 38.78
CA TRP A 457 45.44 -15.24 39.07
C TRP A 457 45.19 -14.11 40.08
N GLY A 458 46.04 -14.03 41.11
CA GLY A 458 45.92 -13.05 42.19
C GLY A 458 47.05 -12.02 42.26
N GLY A 459 46.98 -11.15 43.27
CA GLY A 459 47.96 -10.08 43.52
C GLY A 459 47.44 -8.70 43.11
N GLY A 460 48.34 -7.71 43.05
CA GLY A 460 47.97 -6.32 42.73
C GLY A 460 47.61 -6.09 41.25
N ASN A 461 48.25 -6.81 40.34
CA ASN A 461 48.10 -6.70 38.89
C ASN A 461 47.78 -8.08 38.27
N PRO A 462 46.60 -8.67 38.56
CA PRO A 462 46.23 -10.01 38.10
C PRO A 462 46.02 -10.08 36.60
N PHE A 463 46.09 -11.29 36.05
CA PHE A 463 45.86 -11.56 34.63
C PHE A 463 44.40 -11.96 34.38
N ARG A 464 43.75 -11.28 33.43
CA ARG A 464 42.34 -11.47 33.09
C ARG A 464 42.11 -11.57 31.59
N LEU A 465 40.99 -12.17 31.23
CA LEU A 465 40.41 -12.11 29.90
C LEU A 465 39.40 -10.95 29.83
N GLY A 466 39.63 -10.03 28.90
CA GLY A 466 38.73 -8.94 28.55
C GLY A 466 38.27 -9.03 27.10
N TYR A 467 37.32 -8.19 26.71
CA TYR A 467 36.83 -8.12 25.34
C TYR A 467 36.41 -6.71 24.93
N ARG A 468 36.28 -6.51 23.62
CA ARG A 468 35.74 -5.29 23.01
C ARG A 468 34.82 -5.67 21.85
N TYR A 469 33.77 -4.89 21.63
CA TYR A 469 32.91 -5.02 20.45
C TYR A 469 33.30 -4.01 19.38
N TYR A 470 33.09 -4.41 18.13
CA TYR A 470 33.18 -3.53 16.96
C TYR A 470 31.91 -3.66 16.12
N ARG A 471 31.37 -2.52 15.68
CA ARG A 471 30.24 -2.40 14.75
C ARG A 471 30.70 -1.47 13.62
N ASN A 472 30.58 -1.89 12.36
CA ASN A 472 31.11 -1.15 11.20
C ASN A 472 32.60 -0.73 11.36
N ARG A 473 33.42 -1.66 11.88
CA ARG A 473 34.85 -1.48 12.26
C ARG A 473 35.18 -0.38 13.29
N LYS A 474 34.20 0.38 13.79
CA LYS A 474 34.36 1.27 14.96
C LYS A 474 34.24 0.46 16.24
N VAL A 475 35.01 0.81 17.28
CA VAL A 475 34.81 0.27 18.64
C VAL A 475 33.43 0.68 19.12
N LEU A 476 32.65 -0.27 19.62
CA LEU A 476 31.41 -0.01 20.35
C LEU A 476 31.77 0.12 21.84
N PRO A 477 31.68 1.31 22.45
CA PRO A 477 31.88 1.46 23.88
C PRO A 477 30.75 0.76 24.63
N LEU A 478 31.09 -0.11 25.58
CA LEU A 478 30.12 -0.70 26.52
C LEU A 478 29.98 0.20 27.75
N PRO A 479 28.79 0.26 28.38
CA PRO A 479 28.63 0.82 29.72
C PRO A 479 29.55 0.08 30.72
N PRO A 480 30.08 0.74 31.77
CA PRO A 480 30.99 0.10 32.74
C PRO A 480 30.43 -1.17 33.39
N ALA A 481 29.11 -1.26 33.60
CA ALA A 481 28.43 -2.44 34.11
C ALA A 481 28.47 -3.67 33.16
N LYS A 482 28.90 -3.48 31.89
CA LYS A 482 29.05 -4.51 30.86
C LYS A 482 30.48 -4.72 30.39
N ASP A 483 31.46 -3.91 30.80
CA ASP A 483 32.88 -4.15 30.48
C ASP A 483 33.47 -5.24 31.40
N LEU A 484 32.94 -6.46 31.29
CA LEU A 484 33.30 -7.56 32.19
C LEU A 484 34.75 -8.01 31.96
N ARG A 485 35.42 -8.37 33.06
CA ARG A 485 36.70 -9.07 33.07
C ARG A 485 36.48 -10.44 33.71
N THR A 486 37.11 -11.47 33.16
CA THR A 486 37.10 -12.82 33.72
C THR A 486 38.51 -13.17 34.18
N ASP A 487 38.70 -13.49 35.44
CA ASP A 487 39.99 -13.97 35.96
C ASP A 487 40.39 -15.29 35.26
N VAL A 488 41.70 -15.51 35.09
CA VAL A 488 42.21 -16.88 34.82
C VAL A 488 41.91 -17.76 36.05
N PRO A 489 41.62 -19.07 35.92
CA PRO A 489 41.16 -19.85 37.07
C PRO A 489 42.25 -20.18 38.10
N ASP A 490 43.52 -20.21 37.66
CA ASP A 490 44.73 -20.52 38.45
C ASP A 490 45.93 -19.80 37.82
N ASP A 491 47.08 -19.76 38.50
CA ASP A 491 48.35 -19.27 37.94
C ASP A 491 48.80 -20.12 36.73
N VAL A 492 48.93 -19.49 35.56
CA VAL A 492 49.22 -20.17 34.28
C VAL A 492 50.70 -20.02 33.89
N THR A 493 51.48 -21.09 34.08
CA THR A 493 52.92 -21.11 33.79
C THR A 493 53.22 -21.19 32.28
N PRO A 494 54.41 -20.74 31.81
CA PRO A 494 54.82 -20.88 30.42
C PRO A 494 54.69 -22.31 29.87
N GLY A 495 53.98 -22.45 28.75
CA GLY A 495 53.67 -23.72 28.08
C GLY A 495 52.35 -24.38 28.49
N GLN A 496 51.73 -23.96 29.59
CA GLN A 496 50.50 -24.51 30.17
C GLN A 496 49.24 -24.05 29.40
N THR A 497 48.28 -24.98 29.23
CA THR A 497 46.94 -24.71 28.68
C THR A 497 45.92 -24.64 29.80
N VAL A 498 44.96 -23.72 29.71
CA VAL A 498 43.89 -23.49 30.68
C VAL A 498 42.56 -23.22 29.97
N VAL A 499 41.43 -23.46 30.63
CA VAL A 499 40.09 -23.11 30.13
C VAL A 499 39.50 -22.00 30.98
N ILE A 500 39.22 -20.86 30.37
CA ILE A 500 38.60 -19.68 31.01
C ILE A 500 37.09 -19.71 30.72
N GLN A 501 36.26 -19.56 31.76
CA GLN A 501 34.80 -19.47 31.63
C GLN A 501 34.39 -18.01 31.38
N ALA A 502 34.68 -17.52 30.17
CA ALA A 502 34.59 -16.11 29.79
C ALA A 502 33.17 -15.55 29.96
N ARG A 503 32.99 -14.60 30.88
CA ARG A 503 31.72 -13.88 31.10
C ARG A 503 31.63 -12.70 30.13
N ILE A 504 30.70 -12.78 29.18
CA ILE A 504 30.58 -11.81 28.08
C ILE A 504 29.15 -11.22 28.10
N ALA A 505 29.03 -9.92 28.31
CA ALA A 505 27.77 -9.19 28.25
C ALA A 505 27.50 -8.74 26.81
N LEU A 506 26.40 -9.21 26.21
CA LEU A 506 26.04 -8.88 24.84
C LEU A 506 25.46 -7.45 24.74
N PRO A 507 25.61 -6.77 23.59
CA PRO A 507 24.99 -5.47 23.34
C PRO A 507 23.46 -5.48 23.51
N ASP A 508 22.89 -4.35 23.90
CA ASP A 508 21.43 -4.20 24.11
C ASP A 508 20.66 -4.04 22.80
N GLU A 509 21.33 -3.65 21.72
CA GLU A 509 20.77 -3.65 20.36
C GLU A 509 20.99 -5.00 19.66
N PRO A 510 19.96 -5.61 19.04
CA PRO A 510 20.17 -6.72 18.12
C PRO A 510 20.93 -6.27 16.87
N GLY A 511 21.75 -7.15 16.31
CA GLY A 511 22.61 -6.80 15.17
C GLY A 511 23.83 -7.72 15.00
N ASN A 512 24.68 -7.40 14.03
CA ASN A 512 25.94 -8.11 13.80
C ASN A 512 27.11 -7.33 14.40
N TYR A 513 27.97 -8.04 15.13
CA TYR A 513 29.11 -7.47 15.84
C TYR A 513 30.35 -8.35 15.64
N THR A 514 31.53 -7.72 15.61
CA THR A 514 32.79 -8.45 15.86
C THR A 514 33.13 -8.33 17.34
N LEU A 515 33.19 -9.47 18.03
CA LEU A 515 33.81 -9.60 19.34
C LEU A 515 35.33 -9.76 19.15
N GLU A 516 36.12 -8.99 19.88
CA GLU A 516 37.57 -9.17 20.05
C GLU A 516 37.83 -9.56 21.51
N LEU A 517 38.51 -10.67 21.74
CA LEU A 517 38.94 -11.17 23.03
C LEU A 517 40.47 -11.04 23.15
N ASP A 518 40.92 -10.51 24.28
CA ASP A 518 42.35 -10.30 24.55
C ASP A 518 42.64 -10.48 26.05
N LEU A 519 43.85 -10.93 26.37
CA LEU A 519 44.32 -10.98 27.76
C LEU A 519 44.81 -9.59 28.18
N VAL A 520 44.60 -9.26 29.45
CA VAL A 520 45.07 -8.04 30.08
C VAL A 520 45.78 -8.39 31.37
N GLN A 521 46.94 -7.77 31.59
CA GLN A 521 47.51 -7.66 32.93
C GLN A 521 46.96 -6.37 33.54
N GLU A 522 46.07 -6.52 34.54
CA GLU A 522 45.33 -5.41 35.11
C GLU A 522 46.28 -4.34 35.69
N GLY A 523 45.97 -3.08 35.45
CA GLY A 523 46.82 -1.94 35.81
C GLY A 523 48.13 -1.80 35.00
N VAL A 524 48.42 -2.69 34.03
CA VAL A 524 49.71 -2.70 33.30
C VAL A 524 49.56 -2.55 31.78
N THR A 525 48.95 -3.52 31.09
CA THR A 525 48.89 -3.55 29.60
C THR A 525 47.98 -4.67 29.08
N TRP A 526 47.43 -4.48 27.88
CA TRP A 526 46.79 -5.54 27.10
C TRP A 526 47.83 -6.34 26.30
N PHE A 527 47.59 -7.63 26.09
CA PHE A 527 48.54 -8.51 25.40
C PHE A 527 48.74 -8.07 23.94
N LYS A 528 47.70 -7.56 23.26
CA LYS A 528 47.83 -7.01 21.90
C LYS A 528 48.71 -5.76 21.80
N GLU A 529 48.78 -4.93 22.85
CA GLU A 529 49.68 -3.77 22.92
C GLU A 529 51.16 -4.19 22.97
N ARG A 530 51.42 -5.46 23.31
CA ARG A 530 52.73 -6.10 23.36
C ARG A 530 52.99 -7.05 22.17
N GLY A 531 52.10 -7.04 21.18
CA GLY A 531 52.25 -7.78 19.92
C GLY A 531 51.68 -9.20 19.92
N ALA A 532 50.92 -9.61 20.95
CA ALA A 532 50.22 -10.90 20.94
C ALA A 532 49.01 -10.89 19.99
N THR A 533 48.54 -12.08 19.62
CA THR A 533 47.31 -12.27 18.82
C THR A 533 46.06 -12.25 19.69
N VAL A 534 44.99 -11.65 19.16
CA VAL A 534 43.64 -11.64 19.75
C VAL A 534 42.74 -12.69 19.10
N LEU A 535 41.72 -13.16 19.83
CA LEU A 535 40.66 -14.01 19.28
C LEU A 535 39.49 -13.15 18.81
N THR A 536 39.21 -13.15 17.51
CA THR A 536 38.06 -12.43 16.93
C THR A 536 36.94 -13.38 16.52
N ARG A 537 35.70 -13.09 16.92
CA ARG A 537 34.49 -13.84 16.54
C ARG A 537 33.39 -12.92 16.01
N TRP A 538 32.66 -13.37 14.99
CA TRP A 538 31.49 -12.68 14.47
C TRP A 538 30.25 -13.21 15.19
N LEU A 539 29.48 -12.32 15.81
CA LEU A 539 28.27 -12.64 16.57
C LEU A 539 27.06 -11.95 15.91
N THR A 540 26.00 -12.72 15.62
CA THR A 540 24.66 -12.17 15.35
C THR A 540 23.87 -12.22 16.64
N VAL A 541 23.34 -11.07 17.06
CA VAL A 541 22.58 -10.88 18.29
C VAL A 541 21.10 -10.68 17.91
N GLU A 542 20.26 -11.59 18.37
CA GLU A 542 18.82 -11.67 18.12
C GLU A 542 18.03 -10.88 19.19
N PRO A 543 16.84 -10.32 18.87
CA PRO A 543 15.97 -9.70 19.86
C PRO A 543 15.42 -10.75 20.85
N PRO A 544 15.12 -10.38 22.11
CA PRO A 544 14.53 -11.29 23.08
C PRO A 544 13.15 -11.77 22.63
N GLN A 545 12.95 -13.09 22.61
CA GLN A 545 11.65 -13.70 22.33
C GLN A 545 10.75 -13.57 23.56
N MET A 546 9.58 -12.93 23.43
CA MET A 546 8.51 -13.04 24.42
C MET A 546 7.71 -14.34 24.23
N ASP A 547 7.25 -14.93 25.33
CA ASP A 547 6.57 -16.24 25.32
C ASP A 547 5.27 -16.23 24.48
N THR A 548 5.21 -17.13 23.50
CA THR A 548 4.19 -17.06 22.44
C THR A 548 2.94 -17.88 22.75
N GLN A 549 1.91 -17.24 23.30
CA GLN A 549 0.51 -17.67 23.07
C GLN A 549 -0.42 -16.58 22.54
N VAL A 550 -0.16 -15.29 22.80
CA VAL A 550 -0.98 -14.18 22.24
C VAL A 550 -0.33 -13.56 20.99
N ALA A 551 1.01 -13.50 20.93
CA ALA A 551 1.78 -12.83 19.88
C ALA A 551 1.86 -13.61 18.54
N ARG A 552 0.71 -13.96 17.95
CA ARG A 552 0.61 -14.63 16.64
C ARG A 552 -0.07 -13.78 15.54
N ARG A 553 -0.18 -12.46 15.74
CA ARG A 553 -0.67 -11.50 14.74
C ARG A 553 0.27 -10.32 14.51
N ASP A 554 0.87 -9.77 15.57
CA ASP A 554 1.63 -8.51 15.49
C ASP A 554 3.12 -8.72 15.77
N ALA A 555 3.88 -9.08 14.72
CA ALA A 555 5.34 -9.11 14.75
C ALA A 555 5.89 -8.68 13.38
N VAL A 556 6.51 -7.49 13.32
CA VAL A 556 7.20 -7.01 12.11
C VAL A 556 8.46 -7.87 11.91
N GLN A 557 8.45 -8.72 10.88
CA GLN A 557 9.52 -9.69 10.64
C GLN A 557 10.64 -9.10 9.76
N LEU A 558 11.72 -8.67 10.41
CA LEU A 558 13.05 -8.49 9.82
C LEU A 558 14.08 -9.27 10.66
N PRO A 559 15.22 -9.71 10.10
CA PRO A 559 15.77 -9.33 8.80
C PRO A 559 15.29 -10.18 7.62
N VAL A 560 15.39 -9.61 6.41
CA VAL A 560 15.52 -10.43 5.20
C VAL A 560 16.82 -11.23 5.32
N ARG A 561 16.71 -12.56 5.29
CA ARG A 561 17.86 -13.46 5.33
C ARG A 561 18.74 -13.24 4.10
N LEU A 562 19.89 -12.56 4.28
CA LEU A 562 20.79 -12.23 3.16
C LEU A 562 21.28 -13.47 2.41
N PHE A 563 21.61 -14.56 3.12
CA PHE A 563 22.05 -15.81 2.51
C PHE A 563 21.55 -17.06 3.24
N THR A 564 21.35 -18.13 2.47
CA THR A 564 21.08 -19.47 3.00
C THR A 564 22.38 -20.24 3.20
N ASP A 565 22.70 -20.57 4.44
CA ASP A 565 23.86 -21.41 4.75
C ASP A 565 23.56 -22.88 4.49
N ILE A 566 24.40 -23.49 3.64
CA ILE A 566 24.40 -24.92 3.30
C ILE A 566 25.80 -25.53 3.43
N SER A 567 26.77 -24.80 3.97
CA SER A 567 28.20 -25.17 4.02
C SER A 567 28.46 -26.50 4.75
N ALA A 568 27.64 -26.83 5.74
CA ALA A 568 27.67 -28.10 6.48
C ALA A 568 26.99 -29.27 5.74
N ARG A 569 26.26 -29.01 4.65
CA ARG A 569 25.53 -30.02 3.85
C ARG A 569 26.30 -30.46 2.59
N LEU A 570 27.30 -29.69 2.17
CA LEU A 570 28.04 -29.96 0.93
C LEU A 570 29.18 -30.98 1.14
N PRO A 571 29.41 -31.90 0.18
CA PRO A 571 30.51 -32.86 0.24
C PRO A 571 31.89 -32.21 0.45
N ARG A 572 32.63 -32.72 1.44
CA ARG A 572 34.02 -32.38 1.76
C ARG A 572 34.91 -33.62 1.66
N SER A 573 36.23 -33.43 1.59
CA SER A 573 37.23 -34.50 1.66
C SER A 573 37.63 -34.79 3.11
N ALA A 574 38.53 -35.75 3.33
CA ALA A 574 39.12 -36.00 4.65
C ALA A 574 40.20 -34.96 5.05
N ALA A 575 40.69 -34.14 4.11
CA ALA A 575 41.57 -33.03 4.41
C ALA A 575 40.74 -31.82 4.89
N PRO A 576 41.12 -31.12 5.97
CA PRO A 576 40.46 -29.89 6.39
C PRO A 576 40.82 -28.72 5.45
N TYR A 577 40.02 -27.65 5.50
CA TYR A 577 40.44 -26.36 4.96
C TYR A 577 41.55 -25.76 5.84
N ALA A 578 42.43 -24.96 5.24
CA ALA A 578 43.29 -24.06 6.01
C ALA A 578 42.45 -22.92 6.62
N ARG A 579 42.98 -22.17 7.60
CA ARG A 579 42.27 -21.05 8.23
C ARG A 579 43.04 -19.74 8.05
N ARG A 580 42.34 -18.65 7.71
CA ARG A 580 42.90 -17.28 7.56
C ARG A 580 42.45 -16.34 8.67
N ASN A 581 43.26 -15.32 8.96
CA ASN A 581 42.85 -14.15 9.73
C ASN A 581 42.06 -13.19 8.81
N MET A 582 40.99 -12.57 9.30
CA MET A 582 40.20 -11.61 8.50
C MET A 582 40.99 -10.37 8.05
N ASN A 583 42.08 -10.01 8.75
CA ASN A 583 42.99 -8.96 8.31
C ASN A 583 43.90 -9.36 7.13
N GLN A 584 43.91 -10.62 6.68
CA GLN A 584 44.54 -11.03 5.41
C GLN A 584 43.64 -10.79 4.19
N VAL A 585 42.33 -10.61 4.37
CA VAL A 585 41.38 -10.46 3.26
C VAL A 585 41.59 -9.11 2.57
N ARG A 586 41.74 -9.12 1.25
CA ARG A 586 41.98 -7.94 0.39
C ARG A 586 41.00 -7.81 -0.76
N TYR A 587 40.38 -8.91 -1.20
CA TYR A 587 39.61 -8.96 -2.43
C TYR A 587 38.23 -9.59 -2.25
N MET A 588 37.25 -9.13 -3.03
CA MET A 588 36.02 -9.85 -3.34
C MET A 588 36.19 -10.45 -4.73
N VAL A 589 36.47 -11.76 -4.79
CA VAL A 589 36.86 -12.47 -6.01
C VAL A 589 35.63 -13.04 -6.69
N VAL A 590 35.26 -12.44 -7.81
CA VAL A 590 34.12 -12.82 -8.63
C VAL A 590 34.52 -13.97 -9.57
N SER A 591 33.74 -15.04 -9.55
CA SER A 591 33.92 -16.25 -10.38
C SER A 591 32.62 -16.65 -11.08
N GLN A 592 32.73 -17.45 -12.14
CA GLN A 592 31.60 -18.16 -12.74
C GLN A 592 31.70 -19.68 -12.47
N THR A 593 30.59 -20.41 -12.51
CA THR A 593 30.65 -21.88 -12.39
C THR A 593 31.23 -22.57 -13.63
N GLY A 594 31.25 -21.89 -14.80
CA GLY A 594 31.71 -22.46 -16.07
C GLY A 594 30.87 -23.67 -16.50
N ALA A 595 29.61 -23.69 -16.10
CA ALA A 595 28.71 -24.83 -16.23
C ALA A 595 27.24 -24.36 -16.23
N HIS A 596 26.34 -25.21 -16.71
CA HIS A 596 24.92 -24.92 -16.81
C HIS A 596 24.33 -24.46 -15.44
N PRO A 597 23.57 -23.35 -15.37
CA PRO A 597 23.15 -22.73 -14.11
C PRO A 597 22.37 -23.64 -13.15
N LEU A 598 21.66 -24.65 -13.67
CA LEU A 598 20.90 -25.63 -12.87
C LEU A 598 21.75 -26.81 -12.33
N LEU A 599 23.09 -26.75 -12.42
CA LEU A 599 23.97 -27.81 -11.91
C LEU A 599 24.07 -27.76 -10.38
N SER A 600 23.71 -28.86 -9.70
CA SER A 600 23.66 -28.88 -8.24
C SER A 600 25.02 -28.63 -7.57
N LEU A 601 25.01 -27.85 -6.49
CA LEU A 601 26.22 -27.46 -5.76
C LEU A 601 26.96 -28.66 -5.14
N GLU A 602 26.25 -29.74 -4.80
CA GLU A 602 26.88 -31.01 -4.43
C GLU A 602 27.78 -31.57 -5.54
N ARG A 603 27.35 -31.49 -6.80
CA ARG A 603 28.11 -32.01 -7.95
C ARG A 603 29.33 -31.13 -8.23
N ILE A 604 29.22 -29.83 -8.01
CA ILE A 604 30.35 -28.89 -8.04
C ILE A 604 31.33 -29.16 -6.89
N ALA A 605 30.85 -29.37 -5.66
CA ALA A 605 31.67 -29.73 -4.50
C ALA A 605 32.43 -31.04 -4.72
N ARG A 606 31.75 -32.11 -5.19
CA ARG A 606 32.38 -33.39 -5.56
C ARG A 606 33.42 -33.23 -6.68
N ALA A 607 33.19 -32.34 -7.64
CA ALA A 607 34.17 -32.04 -8.70
C ALA A 607 35.41 -31.30 -8.16
N HIS A 608 35.25 -30.40 -7.19
CA HIS A 608 36.38 -29.76 -6.51
C HIS A 608 37.16 -30.75 -5.61
N VAL A 609 36.47 -31.62 -4.86
CA VAL A 609 37.14 -32.71 -4.12
C VAL A 609 37.94 -33.63 -5.07
N LYS A 610 37.38 -33.99 -6.24
CA LYS A 610 38.12 -34.77 -7.25
C LYS A 610 39.32 -34.01 -7.87
N ARG A 611 39.34 -32.68 -7.80
CA ARG A 611 40.47 -31.82 -8.20
C ARG A 611 41.48 -31.57 -7.07
N GLY A 612 41.31 -32.20 -5.91
CA GLY A 612 42.23 -32.10 -4.77
C GLY A 612 41.91 -30.99 -3.75
N TYR A 613 40.81 -30.26 -3.90
CA TYR A 613 40.38 -29.29 -2.89
C TYR A 613 39.77 -29.98 -1.66
N PRO A 614 39.84 -29.37 -0.45
CA PRO A 614 39.16 -29.91 0.74
C PRO A 614 37.63 -29.97 0.62
N GLY A 615 37.04 -29.20 -0.30
CA GLY A 615 35.61 -29.18 -0.61
C GLY A 615 35.31 -28.17 -1.73
N ILE A 616 34.17 -27.50 -1.67
CA ILE A 616 33.85 -26.42 -2.63
C ILE A 616 34.76 -25.19 -2.41
N ALA A 617 35.43 -24.72 -3.47
CA ALA A 617 36.41 -23.65 -3.37
C ALA A 617 35.81 -22.28 -2.98
N TYR A 618 34.57 -22.02 -3.40
CA TYR A 618 33.88 -20.74 -3.18
C TYR A 618 33.50 -20.51 -1.70
N ASP A 619 33.29 -19.25 -1.31
CA ASP A 619 32.72 -18.86 -0.01
C ASP A 619 31.20 -18.72 -0.13
N PHE A 620 30.75 -18.04 -1.19
CA PHE A 620 29.36 -17.84 -1.55
C PHE A 620 29.09 -18.26 -3.00
N VAL A 621 27.88 -18.72 -3.28
CA VAL A 621 27.36 -18.91 -4.64
C VAL A 621 26.05 -18.15 -4.78
N VAL A 622 25.89 -17.40 -5.86
CA VAL A 622 24.63 -16.78 -6.26
C VAL A 622 24.01 -17.67 -7.34
N ASP A 623 22.86 -18.27 -7.03
CA ASP A 623 22.16 -19.18 -7.96
C ASP A 623 21.47 -18.39 -9.11
N ALA A 624 20.86 -19.07 -10.08
CA ALA A 624 20.24 -18.41 -11.23
C ALA A 624 18.92 -17.67 -10.90
N ALA A 625 18.31 -17.91 -9.74
CA ALA A 625 17.16 -17.15 -9.25
C ALA A 625 17.60 -15.89 -8.46
N GLY A 626 18.87 -15.80 -8.08
CA GLY A 626 19.41 -14.73 -7.22
C GLY A 626 19.38 -15.08 -5.73
N GLU A 627 19.17 -16.34 -5.34
CA GLU A 627 19.42 -16.75 -3.96
C GLU A 627 20.94 -16.79 -3.69
N ILE A 628 21.35 -16.15 -2.60
CA ILE A 628 22.74 -16.16 -2.14
C ILE A 628 22.90 -17.34 -1.18
N LEU A 629 23.85 -18.22 -1.47
CA LEU A 629 24.11 -19.45 -0.73
C LEU A 629 25.50 -19.37 -0.10
N LYS A 630 25.61 -19.46 1.23
CA LYS A 630 26.89 -19.62 1.93
C LYS A 630 27.28 -21.09 1.87
N VAL A 631 28.42 -21.37 1.23
CA VAL A 631 28.86 -22.72 0.87
C VAL A 631 30.14 -23.18 1.57
N LYS A 632 30.89 -22.25 2.17
CA LYS A 632 32.05 -22.49 3.03
C LYS A 632 32.07 -21.45 4.17
N GLU A 633 32.82 -21.70 5.24
CA GLU A 633 33.09 -20.66 6.24
C GLU A 633 34.01 -19.59 5.66
N ILE A 634 33.82 -18.33 6.07
CA ILE A 634 34.52 -17.20 5.45
C ILE A 634 36.01 -17.17 5.81
N GLU A 635 36.41 -17.79 6.92
CA GLU A 635 37.81 -17.94 7.32
C GLU A 635 38.42 -19.29 6.91
N ASP A 636 37.67 -20.18 6.26
CA ASP A 636 38.20 -21.41 5.65
C ASP A 636 38.83 -21.08 4.27
N VAL A 637 40.02 -21.63 4.00
CA VAL A 637 40.79 -21.40 2.77
C VAL A 637 40.95 -22.69 1.99
N ALA A 638 40.66 -22.65 0.70
CA ALA A 638 40.66 -23.82 -0.17
C ALA A 638 42.05 -24.15 -0.74
N GLN A 639 42.89 -23.14 -1.00
CA GLN A 639 44.31 -23.26 -1.39
C GLN A 639 45.14 -22.13 -0.75
N PRO A 640 45.83 -22.36 0.39
CA PRO A 640 46.53 -21.31 1.14
C PRO A 640 47.77 -20.75 0.42
N ASP A 641 48.23 -21.40 -0.65
CA ASP A 641 49.29 -20.94 -1.55
C ASP A 641 48.82 -19.95 -2.64
N GLN A 642 47.50 -19.73 -2.77
CA GLN A 642 46.91 -18.94 -3.84
C GLN A 642 46.24 -17.66 -3.34
N VAL A 643 46.63 -16.50 -3.87
CA VAL A 643 46.12 -15.16 -3.47
C VAL A 643 44.59 -15.08 -3.54
N TRP A 644 43.98 -15.67 -4.56
CA TRP A 644 42.52 -15.68 -4.73
C TRP A 644 41.79 -16.44 -3.62
N SER A 645 42.43 -17.43 -2.97
CA SER A 645 41.83 -18.25 -1.91
C SER A 645 42.26 -17.80 -0.51
N GLU A 646 43.53 -17.42 -0.32
CA GLU A 646 44.02 -16.87 0.94
C GLU A 646 43.40 -15.49 1.21
N GLN A 647 43.49 -14.57 0.26
CA GLN A 647 43.17 -13.14 0.46
C GLN A 647 41.84 -12.72 -0.18
N GLY A 648 41.15 -13.64 -0.87
CA GLY A 648 39.89 -13.37 -1.56
C GLY A 648 38.66 -13.99 -0.90
N ILE A 649 37.59 -13.22 -0.73
CA ILE A 649 36.24 -13.78 -0.52
C ILE A 649 35.70 -14.22 -1.87
N ASN A 650 35.47 -15.52 -2.05
CA ASN A 650 35.16 -16.13 -3.34
C ASN A 650 33.66 -16.18 -3.58
N ILE A 651 33.19 -15.36 -4.52
CA ILE A 651 31.77 -15.18 -4.87
C ILE A 651 31.56 -15.74 -6.27
N CYS A 652 30.87 -16.87 -6.37
CA CYS A 652 30.61 -17.52 -7.65
C CYS A 652 29.19 -17.24 -8.14
N LEU A 653 29.02 -16.84 -9.39
CA LEU A 653 27.71 -16.74 -10.05
C LEU A 653 27.46 -18.04 -10.84
N ALA A 654 26.29 -18.66 -10.64
CA ALA A 654 25.91 -19.88 -11.33
C ALA A 654 25.55 -19.59 -12.80
N GLY A 655 26.41 -20.02 -13.73
CA GLY A 655 26.23 -19.86 -15.17
C GLY A 655 27.53 -19.93 -15.98
N ILE A 656 27.43 -19.41 -17.22
CA ILE A 656 28.51 -19.20 -18.19
C ILE A 656 28.26 -17.81 -18.79
N PHE A 657 29.24 -16.91 -18.68
CA PHE A 657 29.09 -15.47 -18.97
C PHE A 657 30.13 -14.95 -19.97
N ASP A 658 30.70 -15.85 -20.76
CA ASP A 658 31.76 -15.53 -21.73
C ASP A 658 31.24 -14.60 -22.85
N SER A 659 29.99 -14.77 -23.26
CA SER A 659 29.32 -14.01 -24.33
C SER A 659 28.13 -13.15 -23.89
N ALA A 660 27.64 -13.31 -22.66
CA ALA A 660 26.53 -12.53 -22.10
C ALA A 660 26.75 -12.23 -20.62
N SER A 661 26.32 -11.07 -20.15
CA SER A 661 26.35 -10.72 -18.72
C SER A 661 25.35 -11.55 -17.90
N PRO A 662 25.59 -11.79 -16.60
CA PRO A 662 24.63 -12.45 -15.72
C PRO A 662 23.26 -11.75 -15.69
N PRO A 663 22.15 -12.50 -15.53
CA PRO A 663 20.82 -11.95 -15.27
C PRO A 663 20.80 -10.92 -14.14
N LEU A 664 19.91 -9.92 -14.26
CA LEU A 664 19.79 -8.83 -13.29
C LEU A 664 19.62 -9.32 -11.83
N ALA A 665 18.88 -10.41 -11.60
CA ALA A 665 18.72 -11.01 -10.27
C ALA A 665 20.05 -11.49 -9.67
N GLN A 666 20.97 -12.02 -10.48
CA GLN A 666 22.31 -12.41 -10.03
C GLN A 666 23.20 -11.20 -9.78
N LEU A 667 23.14 -10.15 -10.61
CA LEU A 667 23.92 -8.92 -10.43
C LEU A 667 23.45 -8.12 -9.20
N ASP A 668 22.14 -8.08 -8.95
CA ASP A 668 21.49 -7.45 -7.80
C ASP A 668 21.81 -8.21 -6.48
N ALA A 669 21.70 -9.54 -6.50
CA ALA A 669 22.09 -10.39 -5.37
C ALA A 669 23.61 -10.32 -5.08
N ALA A 670 24.46 -10.39 -6.11
CA ALA A 670 25.90 -10.18 -5.96
C ALA A 670 26.22 -8.76 -5.47
N GLY A 671 25.50 -7.74 -5.93
CA GLY A 671 25.62 -6.35 -5.46
C GLY A 671 25.32 -6.22 -3.97
N ARG A 672 24.20 -6.78 -3.50
CA ARG A 672 23.87 -6.84 -2.06
C ARG A 672 24.93 -7.57 -1.24
N LEU A 673 25.38 -8.74 -1.71
CA LEU A 673 26.41 -9.53 -1.02
C LEU A 673 27.74 -8.76 -0.93
N CYS A 674 28.21 -8.20 -2.05
CA CYS A 674 29.46 -7.43 -2.09
C CYS A 674 29.35 -6.14 -1.26
N ALA A 675 28.19 -5.49 -1.17
CA ALA A 675 27.99 -4.33 -0.32
C ALA A 675 28.02 -4.70 1.18
N TRP A 676 27.37 -5.80 1.56
CA TRP A 676 27.42 -6.32 2.92
C TRP A 676 28.84 -6.76 3.30
N LEU A 677 29.56 -7.47 2.42
CA LEU A 677 30.97 -7.82 2.62
C LEU A 677 31.84 -6.57 2.74
N ALA A 678 31.65 -5.58 1.86
CA ALA A 678 32.38 -4.32 1.90
C ALA A 678 32.14 -3.54 3.21
N GLN A 679 30.90 -3.48 3.71
CA GLN A 679 30.58 -2.85 4.98
C GLN A 679 31.27 -3.56 6.17
N ASN A 680 31.15 -4.89 6.26
CA ASN A 680 31.67 -5.66 7.39
C ASN A 680 33.21 -5.77 7.37
N LEU A 681 33.81 -5.87 6.17
CA LEU A 681 35.27 -5.94 5.98
C LEU A 681 35.91 -4.55 5.81
N GLY A 682 35.15 -3.46 5.77
CA GLY A 682 35.67 -2.10 5.59
C GLY A 682 36.40 -1.91 4.25
N MET A 683 35.85 -2.48 3.18
CA MET A 683 36.36 -2.36 1.82
C MET A 683 35.51 -1.38 1.00
N THR A 684 36.02 -0.95 -0.14
CA THR A 684 35.26 -0.24 -1.17
C THR A 684 34.84 -1.20 -2.29
N ALA A 685 34.05 -0.71 -3.25
CA ALA A 685 33.76 -1.43 -4.49
C ALA A 685 35.00 -1.71 -5.35
N ASP A 686 36.14 -1.10 -5.04
CA ASP A 686 37.39 -1.21 -5.80
C ASP A 686 38.20 -2.46 -5.38
N ALA A 687 37.79 -3.13 -4.29
CA ALA A 687 38.28 -4.46 -3.90
C ALA A 687 37.64 -5.61 -4.71
N ILE A 688 36.71 -5.31 -5.63
CA ILE A 688 36.04 -6.30 -6.48
C ILE A 688 36.95 -6.63 -7.66
N VAL A 689 37.33 -7.90 -7.80
CA VAL A 689 38.19 -8.42 -8.88
C VAL A 689 37.62 -9.71 -9.45
N GLY A 690 37.81 -9.95 -10.74
CA GLY A 690 37.55 -11.25 -11.36
C GLY A 690 38.69 -12.22 -11.05
N LEU A 691 38.42 -13.53 -11.04
CA LEU A 691 39.45 -14.54 -10.80
C LEU A 691 40.61 -14.43 -11.81
N GLY A 692 40.31 -14.10 -13.07
CA GLY A 692 41.27 -13.82 -14.14
C GLY A 692 42.20 -12.62 -13.93
N GLU A 693 41.92 -11.74 -12.95
CA GLU A 693 42.84 -10.65 -12.55
C GLU A 693 43.92 -11.13 -11.57
N LEU A 694 43.72 -12.29 -10.93
CA LEU A 694 44.61 -12.84 -9.90
C LEU A 694 45.40 -14.06 -10.39
N ILE A 695 44.83 -14.86 -11.29
CA ILE A 695 45.47 -16.03 -11.91
C ILE A 695 45.06 -16.16 -13.39
N PRO A 696 45.83 -16.84 -14.25
CA PRO A 696 45.41 -17.15 -15.62
C PRO A 696 44.12 -18.00 -15.63
N SER A 697 42.98 -17.35 -15.89
CA SER A 697 41.66 -17.97 -15.89
C SER A 697 40.66 -17.14 -16.70
N ASP A 698 39.82 -17.80 -17.48
CA ASP A 698 38.73 -17.15 -18.23
C ASP A 698 37.57 -16.71 -17.31
N SER A 699 37.58 -17.09 -16.03
CA SER A 699 36.57 -16.72 -15.04
C SER A 699 36.71 -15.24 -14.61
N PRO A 700 35.62 -14.47 -14.46
CA PRO A 700 34.21 -14.85 -14.51
C PRO A 700 33.52 -14.68 -15.89
N GLY A 701 34.28 -14.74 -16.99
CA GLY A 701 33.81 -14.58 -18.38
C GLY A 701 34.25 -13.24 -18.99
N GLU A 702 34.51 -13.20 -20.31
CA GLU A 702 35.06 -12.00 -20.97
C GLU A 702 34.14 -10.77 -20.83
N THR A 703 32.82 -10.95 -20.74
CA THR A 703 31.85 -9.85 -20.55
C THR A 703 31.98 -9.11 -19.22
N PHE A 704 32.74 -9.63 -18.26
CA PHE A 704 33.05 -8.91 -17.01
C PHE A 704 34.02 -7.74 -17.27
N TYR A 705 34.98 -7.94 -18.17
CA TYR A 705 36.04 -6.99 -18.51
C TYR A 705 35.72 -6.12 -19.72
N LYS A 706 34.99 -6.66 -20.70
CA LYS A 706 34.72 -6.05 -22.02
C LYS A 706 33.23 -6.11 -22.38
N GLY A 707 32.83 -5.46 -23.47
CA GLY A 707 31.44 -5.48 -23.94
C GLY A 707 30.48 -4.92 -22.87
N PRO A 708 29.54 -5.71 -22.32
CA PRO A 708 28.69 -5.31 -21.21
C PRO A 708 29.43 -4.83 -19.95
N ARG A 709 30.70 -5.24 -19.77
CA ARG A 709 31.62 -4.84 -18.68
C ARG A 709 30.94 -4.82 -17.31
N TRP A 710 30.29 -5.92 -16.94
CA TRP A 710 29.42 -5.96 -15.77
C TRP A 710 30.16 -5.85 -14.42
N LYS A 711 31.50 -5.83 -14.40
CA LYS A 711 32.31 -5.36 -13.26
C LYS A 711 31.90 -3.94 -12.82
N ASP A 712 31.70 -3.02 -13.76
CA ASP A 712 31.32 -1.63 -13.47
C ASP A 712 29.90 -1.56 -12.89
N ILE A 713 28.99 -2.39 -13.40
CA ILE A 713 27.60 -2.49 -12.92
C ILE A 713 27.58 -3.01 -11.48
N LEU A 714 28.34 -4.07 -11.19
CA LEU A 714 28.47 -4.64 -9.84
C LEU A 714 29.09 -3.63 -8.87
N ALA A 715 30.17 -2.93 -9.27
CA ALA A 715 30.79 -1.89 -8.46
C ALA A 715 29.84 -0.70 -8.20
N ARG A 716 28.99 -0.33 -9.16
CA ARG A 716 27.94 0.69 -8.98
C ARG A 716 26.88 0.24 -7.97
N GLN A 717 26.38 -0.99 -8.05
CA GLN A 717 25.42 -1.52 -7.07
C GLN A 717 25.99 -1.53 -5.66
N VAL A 718 27.26 -1.91 -5.50
CA VAL A 718 27.96 -1.88 -4.21
C VAL A 718 28.03 -0.47 -3.63
N ARG A 719 28.38 0.54 -4.45
CA ARG A 719 28.40 1.95 -4.01
C ARG A 719 27.00 2.46 -3.63
N LEU A 720 25.95 2.08 -4.36
CA LEU A 720 24.56 2.45 -4.05
C LEU A 720 24.07 1.85 -2.72
N HIS A 721 24.29 0.56 -2.51
CA HIS A 721 23.93 -0.09 -1.25
C HIS A 721 24.75 0.44 -0.06
N LEU A 722 26.05 0.69 -0.23
CA LEU A 722 26.88 1.30 0.83
C LEU A 722 26.41 2.72 1.18
N ALA A 723 25.95 3.52 0.21
CA ALA A 723 25.36 4.83 0.48
C ALA A 723 24.07 4.72 1.31
N ALA A 724 23.15 3.81 0.91
CA ALA A 724 21.93 3.53 1.67
C ALA A 724 22.21 3.05 3.11
N LEU A 725 23.24 2.21 3.28
CA LEU A 725 23.70 1.74 4.59
C LEU A 725 24.41 2.80 5.44
N SER A 726 24.88 3.90 4.83
CA SER A 726 25.60 4.98 5.53
C SER A 726 24.67 6.11 6.00
N ALA A 727 23.49 6.27 5.38
CA ALA A 727 22.52 7.31 5.73
C ALA A 727 21.93 7.14 7.15
N GLY A 728 21.71 5.90 7.59
CA GLY A 728 21.05 5.59 8.87
C GLY A 728 21.86 5.87 10.15
N ALA A 729 22.92 6.68 10.07
CA ALA A 729 23.70 7.11 11.23
C ALA A 729 23.18 8.38 11.90
N GLY A 730 22.32 9.16 11.22
CA GLY A 730 21.80 10.44 11.74
C GLY A 730 20.54 10.34 12.62
N ASP A 731 19.83 9.20 12.60
CA ASP A 731 18.49 9.11 13.18
C ASP A 731 18.45 8.73 14.66
N SER A 732 19.60 8.51 15.32
CA SER A 732 19.63 8.04 16.73
C SER A 732 18.90 8.97 17.71
N GLU A 733 19.01 10.28 17.54
CA GLU A 733 18.34 11.27 18.41
C GLU A 733 16.88 11.50 18.00
N ARG A 734 16.58 11.42 16.70
CA ARG A 734 15.21 11.52 16.17
C ARG A 734 14.37 10.31 16.54
N ASN A 735 14.97 9.11 16.59
CA ASN A 735 14.32 7.90 17.04
C ASN A 735 14.00 7.96 18.53
N ALA A 736 14.91 8.47 19.38
CA ALA A 736 14.63 8.65 20.82
C ALA A 736 13.45 9.62 21.08
N GLU A 737 13.28 10.64 20.24
CA GLU A 737 12.12 11.54 20.30
C GLU A 737 10.86 10.90 19.70
N ALA A 738 10.97 10.20 18.56
CA ALA A 738 9.88 9.47 17.95
C ALA A 738 9.36 8.32 18.85
N ASP A 739 10.22 7.67 19.63
CA ASP A 739 9.85 6.62 20.59
C ASP A 739 9.06 7.19 21.78
N ARG A 740 9.38 8.42 22.23
CA ARG A 740 8.53 9.15 23.21
C ARG A 740 7.17 9.47 22.63
N GLN A 741 7.13 10.06 21.44
CA GLN A 741 5.88 10.42 20.77
C GLN A 741 5.04 9.19 20.41
N LEU A 742 5.67 8.05 20.10
CA LEU A 742 5.04 6.75 19.89
C LEU A 742 4.47 6.16 21.18
N LEU A 743 5.11 6.40 22.34
CA LEU A 743 4.59 5.98 23.64
C LEU A 743 3.34 6.79 24.02
N GLU A 744 3.40 8.13 23.95
CA GLU A 744 2.24 9.00 24.18
C GLU A 744 1.09 8.70 23.20
N ALA A 745 1.41 8.46 21.92
CA ALA A 745 0.42 8.08 20.93
C ALA A 745 -0.24 6.73 21.25
N ARG A 746 0.51 5.74 21.75
CA ARG A 746 -0.04 4.44 22.18
C ARG A 746 -0.97 4.58 23.38
N GLU A 747 -0.57 5.31 24.42
CA GLU A 747 -1.42 5.57 25.59
C GLU A 747 -2.71 6.29 25.17
N ARG A 748 -2.60 7.33 24.34
CA ARG A 748 -3.75 8.08 23.81
C ARG A 748 -4.64 7.22 22.92
N THR A 749 -4.09 6.33 22.09
CA THR A 749 -4.86 5.35 21.32
C THR A 749 -5.59 4.36 22.23
N GLN A 750 -4.98 3.93 23.34
CA GLN A 750 -5.63 3.04 24.31
C GLN A 750 -6.79 3.73 25.04
N THR A 751 -6.65 5.01 25.42
CA THR A 751 -7.76 5.82 25.96
C THR A 751 -8.87 6.01 24.92
N LEU A 752 -8.53 6.30 23.66
CA LEU A 752 -9.51 6.46 22.59
C LEU A 752 -10.25 5.16 22.27
N ALA A 753 -9.59 4.01 22.33
CA ALA A 753 -10.24 2.71 22.18
C ALA A 753 -11.30 2.48 23.27
N GLN A 754 -10.97 2.76 24.53
CA GLN A 754 -11.94 2.68 25.64
C GLN A 754 -13.14 3.63 25.46
N GLN A 755 -12.91 4.83 24.91
CA GLN A 755 -13.99 5.77 24.58
C GLN A 755 -14.86 5.30 23.41
N VAL A 756 -14.27 4.62 22.41
CA VAL A 756 -15.03 4.01 21.30
C VAL A 756 -15.87 2.83 21.81
N ASP A 757 -15.37 1.99 22.70
CA ASP A 757 -16.14 0.90 23.31
C ASP A 757 -17.34 1.43 24.12
N ASP A 758 -17.12 2.45 24.96
CA ASP A 758 -18.16 3.14 25.75
C ASP A 758 -19.23 3.80 24.86
N LEU A 759 -18.82 4.48 23.78
CA LEU A 759 -19.76 5.06 22.80
C LEU A 759 -20.51 3.98 22.00
N THR A 760 -19.87 2.86 21.68
CA THR A 760 -20.49 1.73 20.95
C THR A 760 -21.55 1.04 21.81
N GLN A 761 -21.30 0.89 23.12
CA GLN A 761 -22.31 0.38 24.06
C GLN A 761 -23.51 1.34 24.16
N ARG A 762 -23.28 2.65 24.30
CA ARG A 762 -24.37 3.65 24.32
C ARG A 762 -25.16 3.70 23.02
N ASP A 763 -24.52 3.55 21.86
CA ASP A 763 -25.22 3.48 20.57
C ASP A 763 -26.07 2.19 20.46
N ALA A 764 -25.57 1.06 20.95
CA ALA A 764 -26.37 -0.18 21.02
C ALA A 764 -27.61 -0.02 21.93
N GLU A 765 -27.48 0.60 23.10
CA GLU A 765 -28.59 0.93 23.99
C GLU A 765 -29.60 1.91 23.34
N MET A 766 -29.09 2.97 22.70
CA MET A 766 -29.89 3.95 21.97
C MET A 766 -30.68 3.31 20.83
N ARG A 767 -30.06 2.42 20.05
CA ARG A 767 -30.72 1.66 18.97
C ARG A 767 -31.81 0.73 19.51
N GLN A 768 -31.55 0.00 20.59
CA GLN A 768 -32.59 -0.83 21.24
C GLN A 768 -33.77 0.01 21.72
N LYS A 769 -33.50 1.17 22.35
CA LYS A 769 -34.53 2.12 22.79
C LYS A 769 -35.32 2.70 21.62
N LEU A 770 -34.67 3.00 20.49
CA LEU A 770 -35.29 3.52 19.28
C LEU A 770 -36.21 2.48 18.62
N VAL A 771 -35.75 1.22 18.48
CA VAL A 771 -36.58 0.11 17.99
C VAL A 771 -37.81 -0.12 18.89
N ARG A 772 -37.64 -0.05 20.22
CA ARG A 772 -38.75 -0.12 21.16
C ARG A 772 -39.76 1.01 20.96
N LEU A 773 -39.30 2.26 20.88
CA LEU A 773 -40.16 3.43 20.67
C LEU A 773 -40.88 3.38 19.31
N GLN A 774 -40.27 2.82 18.27
CA GLN A 774 -40.91 2.59 16.98
C GLN A 774 -42.04 1.55 17.08
N ALA A 775 -41.86 0.47 17.85
CA ALA A 775 -42.90 -0.52 18.10
C ALA A 775 -44.05 0.06 18.93
N GLU A 776 -43.74 0.82 19.99
CA GLU A 776 -44.74 1.52 20.82
C GLU A 776 -45.52 2.57 20.00
N LEU A 777 -44.86 3.29 19.07
CA LEU A 777 -45.51 4.23 18.15
C LEU A 777 -46.42 3.52 17.12
N ALA A 778 -45.96 2.43 16.51
CA ALA A 778 -46.75 1.69 15.52
C ALA A 778 -48.03 1.09 16.13
N GLU A 779 -47.94 0.57 17.36
CA GLU A 779 -49.10 0.09 18.11
C GLU A 779 -50.05 1.24 18.50
N ALA A 780 -49.51 2.39 18.94
CA ALA A 780 -50.34 3.57 19.24
C ALA A 780 -51.03 4.15 18.00
N GLN A 781 -50.38 4.13 16.82
CA GLN A 781 -50.98 4.51 15.55
C GLN A 781 -52.12 3.55 15.17
N ARG A 782 -51.90 2.24 15.29
CA ARG A 782 -52.93 1.22 15.06
C ARG A 782 -54.15 1.40 15.97
N GLN A 783 -53.92 1.65 17.27
CA GLN A 783 -54.98 1.93 18.24
C GLN A 783 -55.69 3.28 18.01
N LEU A 784 -55.11 4.19 17.25
CA LEU A 784 -55.78 5.42 16.80
C LEU A 784 -56.61 5.18 15.53
N GLU A 785 -56.11 4.37 14.59
CA GLU A 785 -56.79 4.06 13.33
C GLU A 785 -57.95 3.06 13.48
N GLU A 786 -57.92 2.19 14.49
CA GLU A 786 -59.01 1.25 14.80
C GLU A 786 -60.16 1.90 15.64
N GLN A 787 -60.10 3.22 15.92
CA GLN A 787 -61.18 3.93 16.64
C GLN A 787 -62.37 4.26 15.72
N PRO A 788 -63.58 3.75 16.02
CA PRO A 788 -64.76 4.08 15.22
C PRO A 788 -65.27 5.49 15.51
N VAL A 789 -65.63 6.22 14.46
CA VAL A 789 -66.31 7.51 14.58
C VAL A 789 -67.70 7.27 15.16
N ILE A 790 -68.01 7.96 16.26
CA ILE A 790 -69.34 7.94 16.89
C ILE A 790 -70.20 9.01 16.21
N GLY A 791 -71.09 8.58 15.33
CA GLY A 791 -72.10 9.46 14.74
C GLY A 791 -73.23 9.75 15.73
N GLU A 792 -73.97 10.84 15.51
CA GLU A 792 -75.18 11.13 16.28
C GLU A 792 -76.17 9.97 16.21
N GLY A 793 -76.69 9.57 17.37
CA GLY A 793 -77.42 8.30 17.57
C GLY A 793 -76.57 7.15 18.12
N GLY A 794 -75.26 7.33 18.32
CA GLY A 794 -74.38 6.33 18.93
C GLY A 794 -73.94 5.20 17.99
N LEU A 795 -74.19 5.35 16.69
CA LEU A 795 -73.71 4.40 15.69
C LEU A 795 -72.18 4.52 15.53
N ARG A 796 -71.49 3.39 15.56
CA ARG A 796 -70.04 3.28 15.34
C ARG A 796 -69.78 2.97 13.87
N LEU A 797 -69.19 3.92 13.15
CA LEU A 797 -68.83 3.78 11.73
C LEU A 797 -67.31 3.85 11.55
N LEU A 798 -66.79 3.02 10.66
CA LEU A 798 -65.40 3.05 10.21
C LEU A 798 -65.35 3.46 8.74
N ALA A 799 -65.04 4.73 8.46
CA ALA A 799 -64.86 5.21 7.09
C ALA A 799 -63.52 4.71 6.52
N VAL A 800 -63.58 3.92 5.44
CA VAL A 800 -62.39 3.30 4.81
C VAL A 800 -62.29 3.55 3.31
N TYR A 801 -63.26 4.23 2.70
CA TYR A 801 -63.38 4.42 1.25
C TYR A 801 -62.20 5.14 0.57
N ASP A 802 -61.42 5.94 1.30
CA ASP A 802 -60.20 6.58 0.79
C ASP A 802 -59.00 5.63 0.67
N ARG A 803 -59.07 4.47 1.35
CA ARG A 803 -58.02 3.43 1.36
C ARG A 803 -58.27 2.31 0.35
N LEU A 804 -59.51 2.17 -0.13
CA LEU A 804 -59.91 1.08 -1.02
C LEU A 804 -59.53 1.36 -2.48
N PRO A 805 -59.05 0.34 -3.23
CA PRO A 805 -58.81 0.44 -4.67
C PRO A 805 -60.05 0.93 -5.47
N ARG A 806 -60.02 2.19 -5.90
CA ARG A 806 -61.08 2.84 -6.70
C ARG A 806 -60.51 3.67 -7.85
N ASP A 807 -61.37 3.97 -8.81
CA ASP A 807 -61.17 4.92 -9.91
C ASP A 807 -62.12 6.11 -9.66
N ALA A 808 -61.57 7.20 -9.12
CA ALA A 808 -62.36 8.36 -8.72
C ALA A 808 -63.03 9.10 -9.90
N GLN A 809 -62.53 8.95 -11.13
CA GLN A 809 -63.06 9.67 -12.31
C GLN A 809 -64.40 9.09 -12.81
N ARG A 810 -64.74 7.87 -12.38
CA ARG A 810 -65.98 7.15 -12.75
C ARG A 810 -67.08 7.25 -11.67
N TYR A 811 -66.96 8.20 -10.74
CA TYR A 811 -68.01 8.54 -9.77
C TYR A 811 -68.60 9.92 -10.11
N ARG A 812 -69.87 10.11 -9.77
CA ARG A 812 -70.56 11.39 -9.89
C ARG A 812 -71.30 11.74 -8.60
N PRO A 813 -71.61 13.03 -8.34
CA PRO A 813 -72.41 13.41 -7.18
C PRO A 813 -73.80 12.73 -7.15
N ARG A 814 -74.21 12.29 -5.96
CA ARG A 814 -75.55 11.75 -5.64
C ARG A 814 -76.22 12.73 -4.68
N ALA A 815 -77.32 13.34 -5.10
CA ALA A 815 -78.17 14.14 -4.22
C ALA A 815 -78.93 13.21 -3.25
N GLU A 816 -79.22 13.69 -2.04
CA GLU A 816 -79.89 12.90 -1.00
C GLU A 816 -81.28 12.44 -1.46
N ASP A 817 -82.03 13.32 -2.15
CA ASP A 817 -83.35 13.02 -2.71
C ASP A 817 -83.32 12.06 -3.94
N ALA A 818 -82.14 11.71 -4.45
CA ALA A 818 -82.00 10.67 -5.46
C ALA A 818 -82.06 9.25 -4.87
N VAL A 819 -81.87 9.09 -3.56
CA VAL A 819 -81.98 7.78 -2.90
C VAL A 819 -83.45 7.39 -2.72
N ARG A 820 -83.82 6.23 -3.24
CA ARG A 820 -85.18 5.66 -3.17
C ARG A 820 -85.22 4.29 -2.48
N HIS A 821 -84.07 3.62 -2.35
CA HIS A 821 -83.98 2.24 -1.87
C HIS A 821 -82.80 2.03 -0.90
N ILE A 822 -82.94 1.08 0.02
CA ILE A 822 -81.80 0.42 0.67
C ILE A 822 -81.74 -0.99 0.06
N VAL A 823 -80.61 -1.34 -0.55
CA VAL A 823 -80.40 -2.64 -1.19
C VAL A 823 -79.48 -3.48 -0.31
N ILE A 824 -79.94 -4.67 0.04
CA ILE A 824 -79.20 -5.62 0.87
C ILE A 824 -78.50 -6.63 -0.04
N HIS A 825 -77.20 -6.81 0.18
CA HIS A 825 -76.34 -7.73 -0.56
C HIS A 825 -75.65 -8.71 0.40
N ASP A 826 -75.13 -9.79 -0.17
CA ASP A 826 -73.95 -10.48 0.38
C ASP A 826 -72.72 -10.16 -0.48
N THR A 827 -71.53 -10.44 0.04
CA THR A 827 -70.26 -10.15 -0.67
C THR A 827 -69.88 -11.19 -1.73
N GLY A 828 -70.65 -12.27 -1.89
CA GLY A 828 -70.37 -13.37 -2.84
C GLY A 828 -69.04 -14.10 -2.60
N ALA A 829 -68.46 -13.95 -1.40
CA ALA A 829 -67.10 -14.32 -1.04
C ALA A 829 -66.99 -14.73 0.44
N PRO A 830 -65.97 -15.50 0.86
CA PRO A 830 -65.79 -15.89 2.26
C PRO A 830 -65.78 -14.70 3.22
N ALA A 831 -66.41 -14.83 4.39
CA ALA A 831 -66.62 -13.75 5.37
C ALA A 831 -65.35 -13.19 6.05
N GLY A 832 -64.16 -13.68 5.65
CA GLY A 832 -62.85 -13.16 6.04
C GLY A 832 -62.04 -12.53 4.90
N THR A 833 -62.62 -12.40 3.70
CA THR A 833 -62.00 -11.70 2.55
C THR A 833 -61.81 -10.22 2.89
N SER A 834 -60.67 -9.63 2.54
CA SER A 834 -60.42 -8.21 2.82
C SER A 834 -61.25 -7.29 1.91
N LEU A 835 -61.48 -6.05 2.36
CA LEU A 835 -62.21 -5.07 1.54
C LEU A 835 -61.37 -4.62 0.34
N GLU A 836 -60.06 -4.67 0.45
CA GLU A 836 -59.08 -4.38 -0.57
C GLU A 836 -59.13 -5.41 -1.70
N GLU A 837 -59.22 -6.71 -1.36
CA GLU A 837 -59.44 -7.80 -2.33
C GLU A 837 -60.81 -7.70 -3.00
N LEU A 838 -61.89 -7.43 -2.23
CA LEU A 838 -63.23 -7.24 -2.78
C LEU A 838 -63.29 -6.02 -3.72
N ALA A 839 -62.71 -4.88 -3.31
CA ALA A 839 -62.65 -3.68 -4.15
C ALA A 839 -61.84 -3.93 -5.44
N ALA A 840 -60.70 -4.63 -5.34
CA ALA A 840 -59.89 -5.02 -6.49
C ALA A 840 -60.61 -6.01 -7.44
N ALA A 841 -61.46 -6.89 -6.90
CA ALA A 841 -62.30 -7.79 -7.70
C ALA A 841 -63.42 -7.02 -8.44
N HIS A 842 -64.18 -6.18 -7.72
CA HIS A 842 -65.23 -5.34 -8.32
C HIS A 842 -64.67 -4.37 -9.37
N ARG A 843 -63.43 -3.87 -9.17
CA ARG A 843 -62.72 -2.94 -10.07
C ARG A 843 -62.48 -3.42 -11.51
N ARG A 844 -62.82 -4.68 -11.82
CA ARG A 844 -62.77 -5.23 -13.19
C ARG A 844 -63.91 -4.71 -14.08
N GLU A 845 -65.04 -4.36 -13.47
CA GLU A 845 -66.27 -3.92 -14.14
C GLU A 845 -66.70 -2.55 -13.59
N TRP A 846 -66.73 -2.44 -12.26
CA TRP A 846 -67.17 -1.27 -11.52
C TRP A 846 -65.99 -0.32 -11.22
N PRO A 847 -66.23 0.94 -10.81
CA PRO A 847 -65.15 1.87 -10.50
C PRO A 847 -64.53 1.66 -9.10
N GLY A 848 -65.06 0.73 -8.31
CA GLY A 848 -64.62 0.40 -6.96
C GLY A 848 -65.56 -0.64 -6.35
N LEU A 849 -65.50 -0.84 -5.03
CA LEU A 849 -66.48 -1.67 -4.34
C LEU A 849 -67.89 -1.09 -4.51
N LEU A 850 -68.88 -1.92 -4.87
CA LEU A 850 -70.25 -1.45 -5.16
C LEU A 850 -71.03 -1.03 -3.91
N TYR A 851 -70.63 -1.53 -2.74
CA TYR A 851 -71.37 -1.36 -1.51
C TYR A 851 -71.00 -0.03 -0.84
N ASP A 852 -72.00 0.75 -0.43
CA ASP A 852 -71.79 1.95 0.40
C ASP A 852 -71.34 1.57 1.82
N PHE A 853 -71.81 0.42 2.32
CA PHE A 853 -71.40 -0.16 3.60
C PHE A 853 -71.14 -1.67 3.50
N VAL A 854 -70.16 -2.17 4.24
CA VAL A 854 -69.95 -3.61 4.49
C VAL A 854 -69.93 -3.89 5.99
N ILE A 855 -70.66 -4.92 6.41
CA ILE A 855 -70.77 -5.36 7.79
C ILE A 855 -70.03 -6.69 7.95
N ASP A 856 -68.93 -6.68 8.70
CA ASP A 856 -68.13 -7.89 8.93
C ASP A 856 -68.83 -8.91 9.83
N SER A 857 -68.28 -10.13 9.90
CA SER A 857 -68.78 -11.24 10.71
C SER A 857 -68.86 -10.98 12.22
N ARG A 858 -68.35 -9.84 12.72
CA ARG A 858 -68.44 -9.39 14.12
C ARG A 858 -69.40 -8.20 14.29
N GLY A 859 -70.12 -7.80 13.25
CA GLY A 859 -71.06 -6.68 13.27
C GLY A 859 -70.40 -5.29 13.23
N ALA A 860 -69.13 -5.18 12.85
CA ALA A 860 -68.49 -3.87 12.65
C ALA A 860 -68.83 -3.30 11.27
N ILE A 861 -69.41 -2.10 11.26
CA ILE A 861 -69.88 -1.41 10.05
C ILE A 861 -68.73 -0.58 9.47
N ARG A 862 -68.27 -0.93 8.28
CA ARG A 862 -67.34 -0.13 7.49
C ARG A 862 -68.10 0.61 6.40
N GLN A 863 -67.88 1.92 6.30
CA GLN A 863 -68.37 2.72 5.19
C GLN A 863 -67.35 2.67 4.05
N THR A 864 -67.79 2.12 2.93
CA THR A 864 -66.96 1.72 1.78
C THR A 864 -67.22 2.55 0.52
N GLN A 865 -68.24 3.42 0.52
CA GLN A 865 -68.32 4.61 -0.33
C GLN A 865 -68.80 5.84 0.46
N PRO A 866 -68.39 7.07 0.10
CA PRO A 866 -69.00 8.28 0.61
C PRO A 866 -70.42 8.45 0.00
N LEU A 867 -71.40 8.86 0.81
CA LEU A 867 -72.82 8.78 0.41
C LEU A 867 -73.23 9.82 -0.65
N ASP A 868 -72.51 10.93 -0.73
CA ASP A 868 -72.67 12.02 -1.70
C ASP A 868 -72.11 11.71 -3.09
N ALA A 869 -71.51 10.52 -3.30
CA ALA A 869 -71.04 10.06 -4.61
C ALA A 869 -71.56 8.66 -4.95
N VAL A 870 -71.72 8.38 -6.24
CA VAL A 870 -72.20 7.08 -6.76
C VAL A 870 -71.49 6.75 -8.08
N PRO A 871 -71.26 5.47 -8.44
CA PRO A 871 -70.78 5.09 -9.76
C PRO A 871 -71.61 5.71 -10.90
N ASP A 872 -70.96 6.25 -11.93
CA ASP A 872 -71.66 6.78 -13.10
C ASP A 872 -72.17 5.62 -13.97
N THR A 873 -73.44 5.28 -13.77
CA THR A 873 -74.01 4.03 -14.29
C THR A 873 -75.53 4.17 -14.55
N PRO A 874 -76.08 3.50 -15.58
CA PRO A 874 -77.52 3.57 -15.88
C PRO A 874 -78.42 2.80 -14.88
N GLU A 875 -77.87 1.84 -14.13
CA GLU A 875 -78.57 0.95 -13.21
C GLU A 875 -79.22 1.70 -12.02
N PRO A 876 -80.56 1.73 -11.89
CA PRO A 876 -81.21 2.44 -10.78
C PRO A 876 -80.94 1.78 -9.42
N TYR A 877 -80.71 0.46 -9.38
CA TYR A 877 -80.39 -0.27 -8.14
C TYR A 877 -78.98 0.02 -7.59
N VAL A 878 -78.14 0.75 -8.34
CA VAL A 878 -76.86 1.31 -7.86
C VAL A 878 -77.00 2.82 -7.67
N ARG A 879 -77.58 3.52 -8.67
CA ARG A 879 -77.70 4.99 -8.68
C ARG A 879 -78.62 5.55 -7.57
N GLU A 880 -79.76 4.92 -7.36
CA GLU A 880 -80.89 5.40 -6.55
C GLU A 880 -81.03 4.60 -5.24
N ALA A 881 -79.94 3.97 -4.80
CA ALA A 881 -79.91 3.10 -3.65
C ALA A 881 -78.71 3.40 -2.73
N VAL A 882 -78.85 3.02 -1.45
CA VAL A 882 -77.73 2.77 -0.55
C VAL A 882 -77.55 1.26 -0.40
N SER A 883 -76.39 0.75 -0.81
CA SER A 883 -76.06 -0.68 -0.83
C SER A 883 -75.33 -1.11 0.45
N ILE A 884 -75.93 -2.02 1.20
CA ILE A 884 -75.37 -2.60 2.43
C ILE A 884 -75.07 -4.09 2.18
N ALA A 885 -73.81 -4.49 2.30
CA ALA A 885 -73.40 -5.90 2.17
C ALA A 885 -73.08 -6.56 3.50
N PHE A 886 -73.51 -7.81 3.66
CA PHE A 886 -73.02 -8.71 4.68
C PHE A 886 -71.77 -9.45 4.19
N ALA A 887 -70.66 -9.37 4.94
CA ALA A 887 -69.48 -10.18 4.66
C ALA A 887 -69.82 -11.68 4.79
N GLY A 888 -69.61 -12.42 3.70
CA GLY A 888 -70.05 -13.79 3.52
C GLY A 888 -70.58 -14.06 2.11
N ASP A 889 -70.85 -15.33 1.87
CA ASP A 889 -71.58 -15.88 0.73
C ASP A 889 -72.65 -16.79 1.32
N PHE A 890 -73.92 -16.52 1.01
CA PHE A 890 -75.06 -17.26 1.57
C PHE A 890 -75.85 -18.01 0.48
N ARG A 891 -75.33 -18.06 -0.75
CA ARG A 891 -76.03 -18.61 -1.93
C ARG A 891 -76.28 -20.12 -1.86
N GLU A 892 -75.41 -20.86 -1.16
CA GLU A 892 -75.55 -22.30 -0.93
C GLU A 892 -76.29 -22.64 0.38
N GLY A 893 -76.76 -21.62 1.12
CA GLY A 893 -77.50 -21.76 2.36
C GLY A 893 -76.73 -21.29 3.60
N GLY A 894 -77.47 -20.78 4.59
CA GLY A 894 -76.95 -20.13 5.78
C GLY A 894 -77.72 -18.85 6.08
N ALA A 895 -77.24 -18.07 7.06
CA ALA A 895 -77.74 -16.73 7.36
C ALA A 895 -76.59 -15.86 7.90
N PRO A 896 -76.66 -14.52 7.74
CA PRO A 896 -75.70 -13.62 8.39
C PRO A 896 -75.69 -13.81 9.91
N ALA A 897 -74.53 -13.55 10.54
CA ALA A 897 -74.37 -13.68 11.98
C ALA A 897 -75.37 -12.80 12.76
N HIS A 898 -75.72 -13.20 13.99
CA HIS A 898 -76.64 -12.39 14.81
C HIS A 898 -76.12 -10.96 15.03
N ASP A 899 -74.81 -10.79 15.19
CA ASP A 899 -74.17 -9.47 15.33
C ASP A 899 -74.18 -8.67 14.02
N GLN A 900 -74.07 -9.34 12.87
CA GLN A 900 -74.28 -8.74 11.55
C GLN A 900 -75.71 -8.20 11.42
N LEU A 901 -76.72 -9.02 11.70
CA LEU A 901 -78.13 -8.64 11.63
C LEU A 901 -78.46 -7.49 12.61
N ALA A 902 -77.94 -7.55 13.83
CA ALA A 902 -78.09 -6.48 14.82
C ALA A 902 -77.40 -5.18 14.40
N ALA A 903 -76.24 -5.27 13.72
CA ALA A 903 -75.55 -4.11 13.15
C ALA A 903 -76.30 -3.50 11.96
N ALA A 904 -76.83 -4.34 11.05
CA ALA A 904 -77.65 -3.89 9.94
C ALA A 904 -78.93 -3.19 10.41
N GLY A 905 -79.61 -3.72 11.43
CA GLY A 905 -80.77 -3.07 12.04
C GLY A 905 -80.46 -1.68 12.59
N ARG A 906 -79.30 -1.49 13.24
CA ARG A 906 -78.83 -0.18 13.71
C ARG A 906 -78.46 0.77 12.56
N LEU A 907 -77.80 0.26 11.52
CA LEU A 907 -77.42 1.05 10.33
C LEU A 907 -78.66 1.52 9.56
N ILE A 908 -79.60 0.62 9.28
CA ILE A 908 -80.86 0.92 8.59
C ILE A 908 -81.70 1.89 9.42
N GLY A 909 -81.79 1.70 10.73
CA GLY A 909 -82.46 2.65 11.64
C GLY A 909 -81.80 4.02 11.74
N TRP A 910 -80.53 4.14 11.35
CA TRP A 910 -79.80 5.42 11.26
C TRP A 910 -79.91 6.05 9.85
N LEU A 911 -80.07 5.23 8.80
CA LEU A 911 -80.29 5.70 7.43
C LEU A 911 -81.73 6.20 7.20
N LEU A 912 -82.75 5.43 7.61
CA LEU A 912 -84.17 5.74 7.31
C LEU A 912 -84.71 7.12 7.76
N PRO A 913 -84.18 7.79 8.81
CA PRO A 913 -84.58 9.15 9.17
C PRO A 913 -83.85 10.28 8.41
N ARG A 914 -83.02 9.94 7.43
CA ARG A 914 -82.20 10.85 6.62
C ARG A 914 -82.59 10.76 5.15
#